data_AF-A0A1F5NA29-F1
#
_entry.id   AF-A0A1F5NA29-F1
#
_cell.length_a   1.000
_cell.length_b   1.000
_cell.length_c   1.000
_cell.angle_alpha   90.00
_cell.angle_beta   90.00
_cell.angle_gamma   90.00
#
_symmetry.space_group_name_H-M   'P 1'
#
loop_
_entity.id
_entity.type
_entity.pdbx_description
1 polymer ?
#
loop_
_entity_poly.entity_id
_entity_poly.type
_entity_poly.pdbx_seq_one_letter_code
_entity_poly.pdbx_strand_id
1 'polypeptide(L)'
;MIQHSNPINNFDIIPPRKRGNVRVRILATSQSNFVSSSNSFGTLFKRGFKMTAMTLVIMLSAVPFLSAYEAHIINVTAEIAFIEPPILTLPGAVDNNSLIGGTGLAGTVDVVMTDDDPDATYIFYTYGSGLNPSTIPDPVCGEPNDADGGGDLKTELIQLSLTSDTVIKAIACDGADGLAHESIINTKVYDFDVLCPPTDVVFPTNLAVLAAGDNPTNDDFIASANIIINGDLRSNNDITASGGGANRNINGNATASGAVSVANYIISGSTTQGAPTTTLPDVQIPTWQANAQAGGTVNGSFVFPNGTSGIELGPTEIMGNLVFNGSNSVTFAGPVYVHGNLVIEQNTTLTQDPALGNNFVTIIVDGTIDIDNNVNFVGNGSGDGSGAFLLISTAAAQAGDNAAIEISNDNSDLGDAVLYASNGDIHINANRVVLAVFATHGTSATNAAIDFESNVTVNYRELPDQIVCGEEIDTLNQLLINEFLPNPTGSDIDGEFVELYNGTNASIDVNNYVLYDNNDANELIISTANVVAGVTTVDPGERLVVYRDGDADFELNNSGGDTVRLYNAAIGLGILIDQKVYTYSPVPDNKSFSRVPDGTANWIDPDPTPGDPNLEFFSTNLRLTDPIVYENSEPEYSEPAMSVVTELEPEPEVESTETEPGPQSEPESQPEPEPESVPAPETIESTDPEQNSAVLPEEPVEEPEDAI
;
A
#
# COMPACT_ATOMS: atom_id res chain seq x y z
N MET A 1 27.73 23.87 76.90
CA MET A 1 27.03 24.93 77.65
C MET A 1 25.55 24.57 77.62
N ILE A 2 24.90 24.32 78.75
CA ILE A 2 23.51 23.83 78.80
C ILE A 2 22.60 24.95 79.28
N GLN A 3 21.52 25.25 78.54
CA GLN A 3 20.20 25.51 79.11
C GLN A 3 19.07 25.39 78.05
N HIS A 4 17.95 24.79 78.48
CA HIS A 4 16.66 24.51 77.84
C HIS A 4 16.02 25.74 77.12
N SER A 5 15.00 25.69 76.22
CA SER A 5 14.07 24.68 75.63
C SER A 5 13.35 25.34 74.41
N ASN A 6 12.47 24.77 73.57
CA ASN A 6 11.66 23.52 73.53
C ASN A 6 11.46 23.06 72.02
N PRO A 7 10.61 22.06 71.65
CA PRO A 7 10.76 21.35 70.36
C PRO A 7 9.80 21.72 69.20
N ILE A 8 10.28 21.39 67.99
CA ILE A 8 9.58 20.84 66.80
C ILE A 8 8.15 21.33 66.51
N ASN A 9 7.99 22.04 65.38
CA ASN A 9 6.76 22.03 64.58
C ASN A 9 7.10 21.51 63.17
N ASN A 10 6.55 20.35 62.80
CA ASN A 10 6.54 19.86 61.42
C ASN A 10 5.40 20.59 60.69
N PHE A 11 5.70 21.24 59.57
CA PHE A 11 4.69 21.68 58.60
C PHE A 11 4.96 20.93 57.31
N ASP A 12 4.31 19.78 57.15
CA ASP A 12 4.21 19.12 55.85
C ASP A 12 3.21 19.89 54.99
N ILE A 13 3.68 20.32 53.82
CA ILE A 13 2.87 21.04 52.83
C ILE A 13 2.07 19.99 52.05
N ILE A 14 0.75 19.96 52.27
CA ILE A 14 -0.16 19.11 51.50
C ILE A 14 -0.28 19.68 50.07
N PRO A 15 -0.02 18.89 49.00
CA PRO A 15 -0.18 19.35 47.62
C PRO A 15 -1.66 19.57 47.25
N PRO A 16 -1.96 20.39 46.22
CA PRO A 16 -3.33 20.74 45.86
C PRO A 16 -4.08 19.52 45.29
N ARG A 17 -5.22 19.16 45.88
CA ARG A 17 -6.08 18.08 45.37
C ARG A 17 -6.86 18.49 44.12
N LYS A 18 -7.11 17.48 43.28
CA LYS A 18 -7.88 17.50 42.03
C LYS A 18 -9.20 18.29 42.17
N ARG A 19 -9.59 19.02 41.11
CA ARG A 19 -10.96 19.55 40.97
C ARG A 19 -11.80 18.44 40.35
N GLY A 20 -12.87 18.01 41.00
CA GLY A 20 -13.92 17.16 40.41
C GLY A 20 -15.23 17.94 40.30
N ASN A 21 -16.14 17.51 39.43
CA ASN A 21 -17.50 18.06 39.37
C ASN A 21 -18.32 17.50 40.55
N VAL A 22 -19.03 18.37 41.26
CA VAL A 22 -19.81 17.99 42.44
C VAL A 22 -21.29 18.12 42.15
N ARG A 23 -22.00 17.00 42.02
CA ARG A 23 -23.46 16.94 42.10
C ARG A 23 -23.86 16.45 43.50
N VAL A 24 -24.97 16.97 44.03
CA VAL A 24 -25.44 16.67 45.39
C VAL A 24 -26.83 16.07 45.35
N ARG A 25 -26.96 14.79 45.74
CA ARG A 25 -28.26 14.12 45.86
C ARG A 25 -28.89 14.40 47.23
N ILE A 26 -30.04 15.06 47.26
CA ILE A 26 -30.78 15.30 48.51
C ILE A 26 -31.73 14.14 48.78
N LEU A 27 -31.34 13.22 49.66
CA LEU A 27 -32.21 12.15 50.16
C LEU A 27 -33.01 12.63 51.38
N ALA A 28 -34.29 12.95 51.17
CA ALA A 28 -35.20 13.40 52.23
C ALA A 28 -36.10 12.25 52.73
N THR A 29 -35.69 11.54 53.78
CA THR A 29 -36.57 10.60 54.50
C THR A 29 -37.43 11.35 55.53
N SER A 30 -38.76 11.28 55.41
CA SER A 30 -39.68 11.73 56.47
C SER A 30 -40.17 10.54 57.31
N GLN A 31 -40.24 10.71 58.63
CA GLN A 31 -40.97 9.83 59.53
C GLN A 31 -42.12 10.60 60.18
N SER A 32 -43.33 10.05 60.11
CA SER A 32 -44.53 10.60 60.75
C SER A 32 -44.86 9.83 62.03
N ASN A 33 -44.60 10.43 63.19
CA ASN A 33 -45.00 9.87 64.48
C ASN A 33 -46.45 10.28 64.81
N PHE A 34 -47.39 9.34 64.69
CA PHE A 34 -48.81 9.56 64.95
C PHE A 34 -49.16 9.23 66.41
N VAL A 35 -49.34 10.24 67.26
CA VAL A 35 -49.83 10.05 68.65
C VAL A 35 -51.35 10.23 68.68
N SER A 36 -52.08 9.11 68.75
CA SER A 36 -53.53 9.10 68.94
C SER A 36 -53.88 8.91 70.41
N SER A 37 -54.67 9.82 70.99
CA SER A 37 -55.28 9.65 72.32
C SER A 37 -56.80 9.48 72.22
N SER A 38 -57.30 8.24 72.28
CA SER A 38 -58.52 7.88 73.03
C SER A 38 -58.86 6.39 72.86
N ASN A 39 -59.54 5.83 73.85
CA ASN A 39 -59.89 4.42 73.93
C ASN A 39 -61.13 4.03 73.10
N SER A 40 -61.19 2.73 72.79
CA SER A 40 -62.38 1.87 72.64
C SER A 40 -62.99 1.69 71.24
N PHE A 41 -63.35 0.41 70.97
CA PHE A 41 -64.05 -0.15 69.80
C PHE A 41 -63.33 0.05 68.44
N GLY A 42 -63.39 -0.87 67.48
CA GLY A 42 -64.09 -2.16 67.41
C GLY A 42 -64.24 -2.57 65.95
N THR A 43 -63.92 -3.83 65.65
CA THR A 43 -63.98 -4.55 64.35
C THR A 43 -65.04 -4.14 63.29
N LEU A 44 -64.73 -4.43 62.01
CA LEU A 44 -65.55 -4.34 60.76
C LEU A 44 -65.67 -2.92 60.17
N PHE A 45 -65.45 -2.66 58.86
CA PHE A 45 -66.17 -3.27 57.73
C PHE A 45 -65.40 -3.23 56.38
N LYS A 46 -65.95 -3.89 55.34
CA LYS A 46 -65.39 -4.07 53.98
C LYS A 46 -65.88 -3.04 52.95
N ARG A 47 -65.16 -3.00 51.80
CA ARG A 47 -65.57 -2.62 50.42
C ARG A 47 -65.72 -1.12 50.06
N GLY A 48 -64.72 -0.62 49.33
CA GLY A 48 -64.83 -0.41 47.88
C GLY A 48 -65.52 0.87 47.35
N PHE A 49 -64.70 1.79 46.83
CA PHE A 49 -65.11 2.69 45.75
C PHE A 49 -63.92 3.03 44.85
N LYS A 50 -64.03 2.76 43.54
CA LYS A 50 -63.18 3.41 42.51
C LYS A 50 -63.83 4.75 42.18
N MET A 51 -63.05 5.84 42.08
CA MET A 51 -63.21 6.90 41.07
C MET A 51 -62.17 8.03 41.28
N THR A 52 -61.22 8.08 40.33
CA THR A 52 -60.58 9.29 39.76
C THR A 52 -60.17 10.44 40.69
N ALA A 53 -58.86 10.57 40.92
CA ALA A 53 -58.19 11.66 41.61
C ALA A 53 -58.21 13.05 40.91
N MET A 54 -58.98 13.21 39.82
CA MET A 54 -58.86 14.35 38.90
C MET A 54 -59.74 15.57 39.28
N THR A 55 -60.72 15.41 40.17
CA THR A 55 -61.68 16.47 40.52
C THR A 55 -61.40 17.19 41.86
N LEU A 56 -60.51 16.66 42.71
CA LEU A 56 -60.20 17.28 44.01
C LEU A 56 -59.09 18.34 43.90
N VAL A 57 -58.13 18.16 42.99
CA VAL A 57 -56.97 19.06 42.80
C VAL A 57 -57.41 20.47 42.36
N ILE A 58 -58.49 20.57 41.58
CA ILE A 58 -59.02 21.86 41.07
C ILE A 58 -59.74 22.68 42.17
N MET A 59 -60.11 22.07 43.30
CA MET A 59 -60.79 22.74 44.42
C MET A 59 -59.87 23.20 45.56
N LEU A 60 -58.58 22.82 45.57
CA LEU A 60 -57.63 23.25 46.62
C LEU A 60 -56.90 24.57 46.33
N SER A 61 -57.03 25.15 45.13
CA SER A 61 -56.36 26.40 44.76
C SER A 61 -57.04 27.68 45.28
N ALA A 62 -58.04 27.57 46.18
CA ALA A 62 -58.98 28.67 46.46
C ALA A 62 -59.35 28.93 47.94
N VAL A 63 -58.60 28.46 48.95
CA VAL A 63 -58.65 29.05 50.32
C VAL A 63 -57.28 28.99 51.02
N PRO A 64 -56.69 30.13 51.43
CA PRO A 64 -55.44 30.14 52.18
C PRO A 64 -55.68 30.25 53.70
N PHE A 65 -55.70 29.14 54.44
CA PHE A 65 -55.52 29.18 55.90
C PHE A 65 -54.96 27.87 56.48
N LEU A 66 -53.74 27.96 57.04
CA LEU A 66 -53.18 27.16 58.12
C LEU A 66 -53.41 25.63 58.10
N SER A 67 -52.49 24.92 57.44
CA SER A 67 -51.75 23.87 58.15
C SER A 67 -50.26 24.11 57.95
N ALA A 68 -49.58 24.55 59.01
CA ALA A 68 -48.13 24.62 59.02
C ALA A 68 -47.58 23.20 59.19
N TYR A 69 -47.29 22.53 58.08
CA TYR A 69 -46.45 21.33 58.10
C TYR A 69 -45.01 21.79 58.28
N GLU A 70 -44.56 21.81 59.54
CA GLU A 70 -43.15 21.98 59.86
C GLU A 70 -42.43 20.64 59.62
N ALA A 71 -42.20 20.31 58.34
CA ALA A 71 -41.36 19.21 57.94
C ALA A 71 -39.90 19.58 58.26
N HIS A 72 -39.45 19.28 59.48
CA HIS A 72 -38.03 19.31 59.79
C HIS A 72 -37.33 18.27 58.92
N ILE A 73 -36.44 18.73 58.04
CA ILE A 73 -35.49 17.85 57.36
C ILE A 73 -34.41 17.53 58.41
N ILE A 74 -34.65 16.50 59.21
CA ILE A 74 -33.83 16.18 60.40
C ILE A 74 -32.44 15.68 60.00
N ASN A 75 -32.29 15.08 58.81
CA ASN A 75 -31.00 14.75 58.20
C ASN A 75 -31.04 15.09 56.70
N VAL A 76 -30.11 15.91 56.24
CA VAL A 76 -29.62 15.87 54.85
C VAL A 76 -28.27 15.16 54.90
N THR A 77 -28.23 13.91 54.45
CA THR A 77 -26.96 13.25 54.10
C THR A 77 -26.66 13.57 52.65
N ALA A 78 -25.69 14.45 52.43
CA ALA A 78 -25.05 14.64 51.15
C ALA A 78 -23.83 13.73 51.11
N GLU A 79 -23.91 12.67 50.33
CA GLU A 79 -22.77 11.83 49.98
C GLU A 79 -22.09 12.51 48.78
N ILE A 80 -20.78 12.77 48.91
CA ILE A 80 -19.98 13.35 47.82
C ILE A 80 -19.17 12.21 47.24
N ALA A 81 -19.70 11.60 46.18
CA ALA A 81 -18.91 10.70 45.34
C ALA A 81 -17.80 11.52 44.68
N PHE A 82 -16.57 11.01 44.72
CA PHE A 82 -15.38 11.63 44.13
C PHE A 82 -14.77 10.65 43.13
N ILE A 83 -15.49 10.39 42.04
CA ILE A 83 -15.05 9.46 40.99
C ILE A 83 -13.78 10.02 40.33
N GLU A 84 -12.68 9.29 40.42
CA GLU A 84 -11.46 9.59 39.68
C GLU A 84 -11.68 9.40 38.15
N PRO A 85 -10.92 10.08 37.27
CA PRO A 85 -10.97 9.78 35.84
C PRO A 85 -10.35 8.41 35.52
N PRO A 86 -10.87 7.68 34.51
CA PRO A 86 -10.35 6.38 34.12
C PRO A 86 -8.92 6.52 33.60
N ILE A 87 -8.10 5.51 33.88
CA ILE A 87 -6.71 5.43 33.46
C ILE A 87 -6.67 4.85 32.04
N LEU A 88 -5.96 5.54 31.15
CA LEU A 88 -5.68 5.13 29.78
C LEU A 88 -4.17 4.86 29.67
N THR A 89 -3.76 3.60 29.65
CA THR A 89 -2.36 3.17 29.75
C THR A 89 -1.88 2.38 28.56
N LEU A 90 -0.73 2.78 28.03
CA LEU A 90 0.13 1.90 27.22
C LEU A 90 0.84 0.87 28.11
N PRO A 91 1.23 -0.30 27.57
CA PRO A 91 2.01 -1.29 28.29
C PRO A 91 3.36 -0.70 28.76
N GLY A 92 3.47 -0.40 30.05
CA GLY A 92 4.70 0.12 30.68
C GLY A 92 4.82 1.65 30.81
N ALA A 93 3.82 2.43 30.38
CA ALA A 93 3.79 3.89 30.62
C ALA A 93 3.29 4.25 32.04
N VAL A 94 3.64 5.45 32.54
CA VAL A 94 3.40 5.84 33.97
C VAL A 94 2.85 7.26 34.15
N ASP A 95 2.31 7.90 33.09
CA ASP A 95 2.00 9.35 33.09
C ASP A 95 0.49 9.69 33.07
N ASN A 96 -0.17 9.41 34.19
CA ASN A 96 -1.61 9.61 34.42
C ASN A 96 -2.11 11.08 34.35
N ASN A 97 -1.36 12.02 33.77
CA ASN A 97 -1.70 13.45 33.70
C ASN A 97 -1.16 14.18 32.43
N SER A 98 -0.75 13.47 31.39
CA SER A 98 -0.40 14.03 30.07
C SER A 98 -1.55 13.87 29.08
N LEU A 99 -1.76 14.85 28.18
CA LEU A 99 -2.68 14.72 27.02
C LEU A 99 -2.14 13.74 25.97
N ILE A 100 -0.84 13.48 25.96
CA ILE A 100 -0.20 12.51 25.08
C ILE A 100 -0.33 11.12 25.71
N GLY A 101 -0.86 10.16 24.95
CA GLY A 101 -0.91 8.73 25.27
C GLY A 101 0.35 8.01 24.81
N GLY A 102 0.86 8.39 23.63
CA GLY A 102 2.17 8.01 23.08
C GLY A 102 2.49 8.86 21.85
N THR A 103 3.76 8.86 21.44
CA THR A 103 4.31 9.56 20.25
C THR A 103 5.37 8.66 19.62
N GLY A 104 5.44 8.61 18.29
CA GLY A 104 6.32 7.66 17.59
C GLY A 104 5.95 6.21 17.89
N LEU A 105 4.64 5.93 17.88
CA LEU A 105 4.10 4.59 17.98
C LEU A 105 4.18 3.89 16.60
N ALA A 106 4.37 2.57 16.59
CA ALA A 106 4.46 1.80 15.36
C ALA A 106 3.92 0.37 15.57
N GLY A 107 3.33 -0.22 14.53
CA GLY A 107 2.62 -1.51 14.61
C GLY A 107 1.35 -1.42 15.46
N THR A 108 0.88 -2.55 15.98
CA THR A 108 -0.32 -2.57 16.83
C THR A 108 0.01 -2.24 18.29
N VAL A 109 -0.75 -1.32 18.88
CA VAL A 109 -0.56 -0.82 20.24
C VAL A 109 -1.83 -0.97 21.07
N ASP A 110 -1.79 -1.86 22.07
CA ASP A 110 -2.91 -2.10 22.97
C ASP A 110 -3.03 -1.03 24.08
N VAL A 111 -4.06 -0.20 24.00
CA VAL A 111 -4.43 0.71 25.09
C VAL A 111 -5.33 -0.02 26.09
N VAL A 112 -4.87 -0.12 27.33
CA VAL A 112 -5.67 -0.66 28.43
C VAL A 112 -6.39 0.47 29.14
N MET A 113 -7.72 0.36 29.27
CA MET A 113 -8.56 1.27 30.05
C MET A 113 -9.03 0.59 31.35
N THR A 114 -8.78 1.23 32.48
CA THR A 114 -9.19 0.75 33.81
C THR A 114 -9.59 1.90 34.72
N ASP A 115 -10.43 1.61 35.72
CA ASP A 115 -10.63 2.51 36.85
C ASP A 115 -10.56 1.72 38.16
N ASP A 116 -9.68 2.16 39.05
CA ASP A 116 -9.48 1.56 40.38
C ASP A 116 -10.39 2.18 41.45
N ASP A 117 -11.18 3.21 41.11
CA ASP A 117 -12.11 3.86 42.02
C ASP A 117 -13.30 2.93 42.36
N PRO A 118 -13.52 2.57 43.64
CA PRO A 118 -14.63 1.70 44.03
C PRO A 118 -16.03 2.32 43.82
N ASP A 119 -16.12 3.64 43.61
CA ASP A 119 -17.37 4.32 43.27
C ASP A 119 -17.63 4.30 41.73
N ALA A 120 -16.63 4.00 40.90
CA ALA A 120 -16.81 3.79 39.47
C ALA A 120 -17.35 2.37 39.19
N THR A 121 -18.45 2.28 38.43
CA THR A 121 -19.02 0.99 38.01
C THR A 121 -19.11 0.81 36.50
N TYR A 122 -18.97 1.90 35.74
CA TYR A 122 -18.93 1.91 34.27
C TYR A 122 -17.85 2.87 33.77
N ILE A 123 -17.27 2.56 32.61
CA ILE A 123 -16.47 3.47 31.79
C ILE A 123 -17.19 3.64 30.45
N PHE A 124 -17.40 4.89 30.06
CA PHE A 124 -17.92 5.28 28.75
C PHE A 124 -16.81 6.00 27.99
N TYR A 125 -16.70 5.75 26.68
CA TYR A 125 -15.62 6.31 25.88
C TYR A 125 -16.04 6.65 24.45
N THR A 126 -15.24 7.49 23.82
CA THR A 126 -15.26 7.81 22.40
C THR A 126 -13.82 7.79 21.88
N TYR A 127 -13.65 7.44 20.62
CA TYR A 127 -12.37 7.54 19.95
C TYR A 127 -12.57 7.92 18.48
N GLY A 128 -11.48 8.19 17.78
CA GLY A 128 -11.46 8.37 16.34
C GLY A 128 -10.11 8.88 15.85
N SER A 129 -9.94 8.91 14.53
CA SER A 129 -8.64 9.09 13.89
C SER A 129 -8.10 10.52 13.93
N GLY A 130 -6.77 10.61 13.79
CA GLY A 130 -6.00 11.85 13.77
C GLY A 130 -5.62 12.37 15.17
N LEU A 131 -4.88 13.48 15.18
CA LEU A 131 -4.24 14.03 16.39
C LEU A 131 -5.02 15.15 17.08
N ASN A 132 -6.22 15.52 16.62
CA ASN A 132 -6.95 16.71 17.11
C ASN A 132 -8.09 16.32 18.06
N PRO A 133 -7.99 16.57 19.39
CA PRO A 133 -9.04 16.19 20.34
C PRO A 133 -10.36 16.97 20.20
N SER A 134 -10.42 17.96 19.29
CA SER A 134 -11.61 18.76 19.03
C SER A 134 -12.56 18.12 18.01
N THR A 135 -12.11 17.11 17.24
CA THR A 135 -12.95 16.38 16.27
C THR A 135 -13.77 15.27 16.93
N ILE A 136 -13.21 14.63 17.96
CA ILE A 136 -13.86 13.52 18.67
C ILE A 136 -14.88 14.06 19.68
N PRO A 137 -16.13 13.57 19.72
CA PRO A 137 -17.14 14.00 20.69
C PRO A 137 -16.76 13.61 22.12
N ASP A 138 -17.21 14.37 23.11
CA ASP A 138 -17.01 14.04 24.53
C ASP A 138 -17.97 12.88 24.94
N PRO A 139 -17.49 11.84 25.67
CA PRO A 139 -18.33 10.74 26.13
C PRO A 139 -19.28 11.19 27.25
N VAL A 140 -20.44 10.54 27.36
CA VAL A 140 -21.50 10.86 28.33
C VAL A 140 -21.92 9.56 29.04
N CYS A 141 -22.15 9.61 30.36
CA CYS A 141 -22.66 8.45 31.09
C CYS A 141 -24.01 8.00 30.52
N GLY A 142 -24.17 6.69 30.31
CA GLY A 142 -25.45 6.06 29.97
C GLY A 142 -25.96 6.27 28.54
N GLU A 143 -25.17 6.89 27.67
CA GLU A 143 -25.38 6.88 26.22
C GLU A 143 -24.20 6.08 25.60
N PRO A 144 -24.42 4.89 25.01
CA PRO A 144 -23.45 4.38 24.04
C PRO A 144 -23.38 5.38 22.87
N ASN A 145 -22.20 5.55 22.29
CA ASN A 145 -22.03 6.48 21.16
C ASN A 145 -22.06 5.69 19.84
N ASP A 146 -23.28 5.31 19.43
CA ASP A 146 -23.52 4.68 18.12
C ASP A 146 -23.45 5.68 16.96
N ALA A 147 -22.22 5.83 16.45
CA ALA A 147 -21.92 6.02 15.03
C ALA A 147 -20.55 5.42 14.70
N ASP A 148 -19.55 5.71 15.55
CA ASP A 148 -18.13 5.41 15.33
C ASP A 148 -17.46 4.63 16.49
N GLY A 149 -18.23 3.79 17.22
CA GLY A 149 -17.65 2.71 18.06
C GLY A 149 -17.69 2.85 19.60
N GLY A 150 -18.49 3.75 20.20
CA GLY A 150 -18.57 3.84 21.67
C GLY A 150 -19.57 2.87 22.31
N GLY A 151 -19.18 2.15 23.38
CA GLY A 151 -20.03 1.19 24.12
C GLY A 151 -20.02 1.35 25.64
N ASP A 152 -20.95 0.70 26.34
CA ASP A 152 -21.06 0.70 27.80
C ASP A 152 -20.29 -0.47 28.44
N LEU A 153 -19.18 -0.18 29.11
CA LEU A 153 -18.31 -1.20 29.69
C LEU A 153 -18.30 -1.13 31.22
N LYS A 154 -18.42 -2.29 31.86
CA LYS A 154 -18.17 -2.44 33.30
C LYS A 154 -16.67 -2.24 33.55
N THR A 155 -16.28 -1.88 34.77
CA THR A 155 -14.88 -1.64 35.17
C THR A 155 -13.95 -2.88 35.16
N GLU A 156 -14.32 -3.96 34.48
CA GLU A 156 -13.40 -5.07 34.17
C GLU A 156 -12.50 -4.68 32.99
N LEU A 157 -11.22 -5.05 33.04
CA LEU A 157 -10.13 -4.56 32.17
C LEU A 157 -10.52 -4.51 30.68
N ILE A 158 -10.44 -3.31 30.10
CA ILE A 158 -10.79 -3.01 28.70
C ILE A 158 -9.50 -2.88 27.90
N GLN A 159 -9.45 -3.44 26.69
CA GLN A 159 -8.32 -3.30 25.77
C GLN A 159 -8.81 -2.81 24.41
N LEU A 160 -8.17 -1.77 23.88
CA LEU A 160 -8.42 -1.23 22.54
C LEU A 160 -7.09 -1.21 21.77
N SER A 161 -7.00 -2.00 20.71
CA SER A 161 -5.83 -2.05 19.84
C SER A 161 -5.85 -0.88 18.85
N LEU A 162 -4.76 -0.11 18.81
CA LEU A 162 -4.56 1.04 17.93
C LEU A 162 -3.48 0.75 16.89
N THR A 163 -3.63 1.32 15.70
CA THR A 163 -2.78 1.05 14.53
C THR A 163 -2.35 2.33 13.78
N SER A 164 -2.98 3.45 14.09
CA SER A 164 -2.80 4.76 13.47
C SER A 164 -3.15 5.88 14.44
N ASP A 165 -2.83 7.13 14.08
CA ASP A 165 -3.18 8.33 14.85
C ASP A 165 -4.60 8.29 15.39
N THR A 166 -4.75 8.34 16.71
CA THR A 166 -6.04 8.19 17.37
C THR A 166 -6.14 9.10 18.60
N VAL A 167 -7.27 9.77 18.78
CA VAL A 167 -7.64 10.36 20.08
C VAL A 167 -8.66 9.47 20.78
N ILE A 168 -8.41 9.15 22.05
CA ILE A 168 -9.37 8.50 22.95
C ILE A 168 -9.82 9.51 24.01
N LYS A 169 -11.11 9.52 24.32
CA LYS A 169 -11.72 10.21 25.47
C LYS A 169 -12.52 9.21 26.30
N ALA A 170 -12.31 9.17 27.61
CA ALA A 170 -13.01 8.25 28.51
C ALA A 170 -13.50 8.95 29.79
N ILE A 171 -14.66 8.53 30.30
CA ILE A 171 -15.29 9.04 31.52
C ILE A 171 -15.77 7.87 32.39
N ALA A 172 -15.56 7.95 33.70
CA ALA A 172 -16.00 6.96 34.65
C ALA A 172 -17.31 7.40 35.34
N CYS A 173 -18.22 6.46 35.57
CA CYS A 173 -19.57 6.73 36.05
C CYS A 173 -19.99 5.75 37.15
N ASP A 174 -20.79 6.22 38.13
CA ASP A 174 -21.33 5.37 39.21
C ASP A 174 -22.59 4.58 38.83
N GLY A 175 -23.01 4.66 37.56
CA GLY A 175 -24.16 3.93 37.03
C GLY A 175 -24.24 3.97 35.49
N ALA A 176 -25.16 3.18 34.95
CA ALA A 176 -25.36 2.96 33.51
C ALA A 176 -26.35 3.93 32.85
N ASP A 177 -26.73 5.03 33.50
CA ASP A 177 -27.71 6.00 32.98
C ASP A 177 -27.17 7.43 33.00
N GLY A 178 -27.74 8.31 32.17
CA GLY A 178 -27.36 9.73 32.08
C GLY A 178 -27.70 10.58 33.32
N LEU A 179 -28.08 9.96 34.44
CA LEU A 179 -28.22 10.60 35.75
C LEU A 179 -27.14 10.16 36.74
N ALA A 180 -26.23 9.26 36.34
CA ALA A 180 -25.05 8.89 37.09
C ALA A 180 -24.18 10.11 37.46
N HIS A 181 -23.40 9.97 38.53
CA HIS A 181 -22.27 10.85 38.78
C HIS A 181 -21.13 10.49 37.83
N GLU A 182 -20.37 11.50 37.42
CA GLU A 182 -19.41 11.43 36.33
C GLU A 182 -18.05 11.96 36.78
N SER A 183 -16.96 11.33 36.32
CA SER A 183 -15.60 11.83 36.49
C SER A 183 -15.36 13.09 35.63
N ILE A 184 -14.12 13.60 35.64
CA ILE A 184 -13.65 14.42 34.50
C ILE A 184 -13.28 13.46 33.37
N ILE A 185 -13.51 13.87 32.12
CA ILE A 185 -13.07 13.13 30.92
C ILE A 185 -11.54 13.10 30.88
N ASN A 186 -10.96 11.91 30.81
CA ASN A 186 -9.56 11.72 30.46
C ASN A 186 -9.42 11.65 28.94
N THR A 187 -8.52 12.45 28.37
CA THR A 187 -8.26 12.52 26.93
C THR A 187 -6.81 12.17 26.66
N LYS A 188 -6.57 11.23 25.75
CA LYS A 188 -5.24 10.82 25.30
C LYS A 188 -5.15 10.87 23.76
N VAL A 189 -4.06 11.44 23.26
CA VAL A 189 -3.69 11.42 21.83
C VAL A 189 -2.57 10.40 21.63
N TYR A 190 -2.77 9.46 20.73
CA TYR A 190 -1.80 8.45 20.33
C TYR A 190 -1.32 8.83 18.93
N ASP A 191 -0.04 9.17 18.86
CA ASP A 191 0.65 9.71 17.69
C ASP A 191 1.60 8.62 17.16
N PHE A 192 1.28 8.12 15.96
CA PHE A 192 2.02 7.05 15.30
C PHE A 192 3.06 7.67 14.35
N ASP A 193 4.25 7.09 14.31
CA ASP A 193 5.21 7.44 13.26
C ASP A 193 4.59 6.99 11.94
N VAL A 194 4.36 7.93 11.02
CA VAL A 194 3.92 7.62 9.65
C VAL A 194 4.87 6.58 9.08
N LEU A 195 4.35 5.40 8.71
CA LEU A 195 5.19 4.27 8.33
C LEU A 195 5.95 4.52 7.02
N CYS A 196 5.49 5.48 6.21
CA CYS A 196 6.18 5.94 5.01
C CYS A 196 5.99 7.45 4.71
N PRO A 197 6.76 8.36 5.33
CA PRO A 197 6.75 9.76 4.92
C PRO A 197 7.42 9.91 3.53
N PRO A 198 6.90 10.80 2.66
CA PRO A 198 7.63 11.22 1.46
C PRO A 198 9.03 11.67 1.84
N THR A 199 10.03 11.11 1.16
CA THR A 199 11.44 11.34 1.49
C THR A 199 12.12 12.08 0.34
N ASP A 200 12.76 13.22 0.67
CA ASP A 200 13.35 14.13 -0.30
C ASP A 200 14.53 13.48 -1.07
N VAL A 201 14.51 13.59 -2.40
CA VAL A 201 15.57 13.17 -3.32
C VAL A 201 16.05 14.37 -4.15
N VAL A 202 17.36 14.52 -4.34
CA VAL A 202 17.94 15.71 -4.98
C VAL A 202 18.65 15.35 -6.28
N PHE A 203 17.93 15.48 -7.40
CA PHE A 203 18.52 15.48 -8.73
C PHE A 203 19.07 16.87 -9.09
N PRO A 204 20.28 16.97 -9.67
CA PRO A 204 20.79 18.25 -10.17
C PRO A 204 19.87 18.84 -11.25
N THR A 205 19.53 20.11 -11.10
CA THR A 205 18.65 20.84 -12.03
C THR A 205 19.11 20.72 -13.49
N ASN A 206 18.19 20.39 -14.40
CA ASN A 206 18.45 20.24 -15.84
C ASN A 206 19.38 19.07 -16.24
N LEU A 207 19.80 18.20 -15.31
CA LEU A 207 20.70 17.08 -15.62
C LEU A 207 19.92 15.89 -16.20
N ALA A 208 19.99 15.76 -17.53
CA ALA A 208 19.29 14.71 -18.27
C ALA A 208 20.06 13.39 -18.35
N VAL A 209 21.39 13.46 -18.41
CA VAL A 209 22.26 12.29 -18.58
C VAL A 209 23.52 12.40 -17.72
N LEU A 210 23.82 11.36 -16.95
CA LEU A 210 25.01 11.31 -16.09
C LEU A 210 25.68 9.92 -16.08
N ALA A 211 26.92 9.85 -16.57
CA ALA A 211 27.85 8.75 -16.30
C ALA A 211 28.79 9.16 -15.14
N ALA A 212 28.75 8.45 -14.01
CA ALA A 212 29.38 8.90 -12.75
C ALA A 212 30.08 7.80 -11.93
N GLY A 213 30.86 6.93 -12.57
CA GLY A 213 31.68 5.94 -11.89
C GLY A 213 32.81 6.55 -11.04
N ASP A 214 33.28 5.78 -10.06
CA ASP A 214 34.36 6.19 -9.15
C ASP A 214 35.77 6.01 -9.76
N ASN A 215 35.86 5.40 -10.95
CA ASN A 215 37.12 5.04 -11.60
C ASN A 215 37.17 5.65 -13.01
N PRO A 216 38.15 6.51 -13.35
CA PRO A 216 38.23 7.20 -14.65
C PRO A 216 38.55 6.28 -15.86
N THR A 217 38.26 4.98 -15.76
CA THR A 217 38.25 4.04 -16.87
C THR A 217 36.88 3.38 -16.90
N ASN A 218 36.20 3.50 -18.05
CA ASN A 218 34.87 2.96 -18.35
C ASN A 218 33.67 3.84 -17.96
N ASP A 219 33.86 5.14 -17.74
CA ASP A 219 32.75 6.07 -17.44
C ASP A 219 32.33 6.91 -18.67
N ASP A 220 32.56 6.38 -19.88
CA ASP A 220 32.28 7.13 -21.11
C ASP A 220 30.78 7.26 -21.35
N PHE A 221 30.38 8.40 -21.88
CA PHE A 221 29.14 8.54 -22.62
C PHE A 221 29.45 8.35 -24.11
N ILE A 222 28.83 7.35 -24.72
CA ILE A 222 28.99 7.03 -26.15
C ILE A 222 27.66 7.22 -26.87
N ALA A 223 27.70 7.80 -28.07
CA ALA A 223 26.48 8.01 -28.85
C ALA A 223 26.64 7.90 -30.38
N SER A 224 25.74 7.14 -31.00
CA SER A 224 25.58 6.95 -32.44
C SER A 224 24.98 8.19 -33.12
N ALA A 225 24.32 8.06 -34.28
CA ALA A 225 23.82 9.20 -35.06
C ALA A 225 22.43 9.68 -34.61
N ASN A 226 22.05 10.93 -34.95
CA ASN A 226 20.70 11.48 -34.72
C ASN A 226 20.25 11.47 -33.24
N ILE A 227 21.15 11.84 -32.32
CA ILE A 227 20.91 11.85 -30.88
C ILE A 227 20.41 13.22 -30.45
N ILE A 228 19.41 13.29 -29.58
CA ILE A 228 18.92 14.56 -29.00
C ILE A 228 18.87 14.43 -27.49
N ILE A 229 19.52 15.34 -26.75
CA ILE A 229 19.44 15.41 -25.29
C ILE A 229 18.86 16.78 -24.91
N ASN A 230 17.66 16.80 -24.33
CA ASN A 230 16.95 18.02 -23.91
C ASN A 230 17.35 18.48 -22.50
N GLY A 231 18.65 18.54 -22.24
CA GLY A 231 19.19 18.97 -20.94
C GLY A 231 20.71 18.91 -20.92
N ASP A 232 21.27 18.97 -19.72
CA ASP A 232 22.70 18.86 -19.47
C ASP A 232 23.14 17.38 -19.53
N LEU A 233 24.29 17.15 -20.17
CA LEU A 233 25.00 15.87 -20.23
C LEU A 233 26.30 15.97 -19.43
N ARG A 234 26.56 14.96 -18.61
CA ARG A 234 27.80 14.85 -17.83
C ARG A 234 28.39 13.44 -17.85
N SER A 235 29.72 13.36 -17.92
CA SER A 235 30.49 12.11 -17.81
C SER A 235 31.74 12.28 -16.93
N ASN A 236 32.04 11.25 -16.13
CA ASN A 236 33.27 11.11 -15.37
C ASN A 236 34.50 10.65 -16.20
N ASN A 237 34.32 10.34 -17.49
CA ASN A 237 35.41 10.20 -18.44
C ASN A 237 35.12 11.00 -19.74
N ASP A 238 35.05 10.38 -20.92
CA ASP A 238 34.89 11.08 -22.19
C ASP A 238 33.42 11.14 -22.68
N ILE A 239 33.09 12.21 -23.42
CA ILE A 239 31.86 12.31 -24.24
C ILE A 239 32.26 12.04 -25.70
N THR A 240 31.92 10.86 -26.21
CA THR A 240 32.41 10.34 -27.50
C THR A 240 31.30 9.93 -28.46
N ALA A 241 31.62 10.04 -29.75
CA ALA A 241 30.72 9.65 -30.83
C ALA A 241 31.13 8.27 -31.39
N SER A 242 30.19 7.33 -31.43
CA SER A 242 30.33 6.05 -32.12
C SER A 242 29.81 6.14 -33.56
N GLY A 243 30.26 5.20 -34.40
CA GLY A 243 29.76 5.03 -35.77
C GLY A 243 30.04 6.18 -36.76
N GLY A 244 29.44 6.07 -37.94
CA GLY A 244 29.45 7.13 -38.96
C GLY A 244 28.10 7.83 -39.03
N GLY A 245 28.06 9.14 -38.80
CA GLY A 245 26.81 9.91 -38.86
C GLY A 245 26.92 11.30 -38.21
N ALA A 246 25.86 12.08 -38.34
CA ALA A 246 25.75 13.47 -37.87
C ALA A 246 24.57 13.64 -36.89
N ASN A 247 24.24 14.90 -36.58
CA ASN A 247 23.08 15.29 -35.77
C ASN A 247 23.08 14.75 -34.33
N ARG A 248 24.18 14.92 -33.58
CA ARG A 248 24.19 14.69 -32.13
C ARG A 248 24.00 16.03 -31.42
N ASN A 249 22.82 16.29 -30.87
CA ASN A 249 22.43 17.57 -30.31
C ASN A 249 22.33 17.46 -28.78
N ILE A 250 23.05 18.32 -28.07
CA ILE A 250 22.94 18.51 -26.62
C ILE A 250 22.35 19.90 -26.40
N ASN A 251 21.07 19.96 -26.04
CA ASN A 251 20.31 21.19 -25.83
C ASN A 251 20.51 21.75 -24.41
N GLY A 252 21.72 21.59 -23.87
CA GLY A 252 22.16 22.06 -22.55
C GLY A 252 23.68 22.11 -22.48
N ASN A 253 24.24 22.01 -21.27
CA ASN A 253 25.69 21.94 -21.06
C ASN A 253 26.24 20.54 -21.34
N ALA A 254 27.49 20.46 -21.78
CA ALA A 254 28.24 19.20 -21.92
C ALA A 254 29.49 19.24 -21.03
N THR A 255 29.55 18.38 -20.01
CA THR A 255 30.67 18.36 -19.05
C THR A 255 31.34 17.00 -18.98
N ALA A 256 32.63 16.94 -19.30
CA ALA A 256 33.46 15.75 -19.19
C ALA A 256 34.60 15.97 -18.19
N SER A 257 34.97 14.92 -17.45
CA SER A 257 36.23 14.90 -16.69
C SER A 257 37.41 14.59 -17.63
N GLY A 258 37.17 13.84 -18.70
CA GLY A 258 38.05 13.70 -19.85
C GLY A 258 37.75 14.75 -20.94
N ALA A 259 37.68 14.29 -22.17
CA ALA A 259 37.45 15.07 -23.39
C ALA A 259 35.97 15.08 -23.82
N VAL A 260 35.58 16.11 -24.57
CA VAL A 260 34.32 16.14 -25.32
C VAL A 260 34.66 16.16 -26.80
N SER A 261 34.06 15.25 -27.58
CA SER A 261 34.24 15.12 -29.03
C SER A 261 33.50 16.22 -29.82
N VAL A 262 33.73 17.49 -29.48
CA VAL A 262 32.95 18.67 -29.92
C VAL A 262 32.77 18.82 -31.44
N ALA A 263 33.63 18.21 -32.27
CA ALA A 263 33.46 18.22 -33.72
C ALA A 263 32.27 17.37 -34.22
N ASN A 264 31.78 16.43 -33.39
CA ASN A 264 30.70 15.50 -33.69
C ASN A 264 29.35 15.88 -33.08
N TYR A 265 29.32 16.94 -32.25
CA TYR A 265 28.15 17.38 -31.48
C TYR A 265 27.78 18.84 -31.76
N ILE A 266 26.49 19.13 -31.68
CA ILE A 266 25.93 20.48 -31.64
C ILE A 266 25.49 20.73 -30.19
N ILE A 267 26.24 21.56 -29.46
CA ILE A 267 26.00 21.86 -28.04
C ILE A 267 25.45 23.29 -27.95
N SER A 268 24.28 23.48 -27.34
CA SER A 268 23.66 24.81 -27.20
C SER A 268 24.20 25.59 -25.99
N GLY A 269 24.53 24.88 -24.90
CA GLY A 269 25.10 25.43 -23.67
C GLY A 269 26.63 25.48 -23.67
N SER A 270 27.21 25.43 -22.47
CA SER A 270 28.66 25.44 -22.28
C SER A 270 29.29 24.06 -22.48
N THR A 271 30.55 24.01 -22.91
CA THR A 271 31.35 22.78 -22.93
C THR A 271 32.47 22.89 -21.89
N THR A 272 32.55 21.93 -20.97
CA THR A 272 33.60 21.84 -19.95
C THR A 272 34.34 20.51 -20.10
N GLN A 273 35.67 20.56 -20.17
CA GLN A 273 36.58 19.39 -20.20
C GLN A 273 37.53 19.48 -19.01
N GLY A 274 37.99 18.35 -18.48
CA GLY A 274 38.85 18.34 -17.28
C GLY A 274 38.11 18.75 -16.01
N ALA A 275 36.79 18.54 -15.94
CA ALA A 275 36.03 18.73 -14.71
C ALA A 275 36.48 17.74 -13.61
N PRO A 276 36.31 18.06 -12.31
CA PRO A 276 36.35 17.04 -11.26
C PRO A 276 35.24 16.01 -11.48
N THR A 277 35.42 14.77 -11.05
CA THR A 277 34.38 13.73 -11.05
C THR A 277 33.23 14.06 -10.09
N THR A 278 32.09 13.40 -10.27
CA THR A 278 30.92 13.44 -9.37
C THR A 278 30.45 12.03 -9.07
N THR A 279 29.62 11.83 -8.04
CA THR A 279 28.83 10.60 -7.88
C THR A 279 27.45 10.75 -8.54
N LEU A 280 26.71 9.64 -8.66
CA LEU A 280 25.27 9.69 -8.89
C LEU A 280 24.53 10.39 -7.72
N PRO A 281 23.31 10.91 -7.95
CA PRO A 281 22.40 11.35 -6.89
C PRO A 281 22.12 10.22 -5.90
N ASP A 282 22.12 10.49 -4.58
CA ASP A 282 21.71 9.49 -3.60
C ASP A 282 20.17 9.35 -3.62
N VAL A 283 19.70 8.19 -4.08
CA VAL A 283 18.27 7.83 -4.16
C VAL A 283 17.84 6.90 -3.02
N GLN A 284 18.69 6.70 -2.01
CA GLN A 284 18.38 6.00 -0.76
C GLN A 284 17.90 4.54 -0.95
N ILE A 285 18.51 3.81 -1.89
CA ILE A 285 18.16 2.42 -2.24
C ILE A 285 17.87 1.52 -1.02
N PRO A 286 18.67 1.50 0.06
CA PRO A 286 18.41 0.63 1.21
C PRO A 286 17.10 0.94 1.96
N THR A 287 16.64 2.19 1.95
CA THR A 287 15.35 2.58 2.55
C THR A 287 14.20 1.94 1.77
N TRP A 288 14.25 2.01 0.44
CA TRP A 288 13.19 1.48 -0.41
C TRP A 288 13.20 -0.05 -0.51
N GLN A 289 14.37 -0.69 -0.39
CA GLN A 289 14.47 -2.14 -0.20
C GLN A 289 13.79 -2.58 1.11
N ALA A 290 14.03 -1.86 2.22
CA ALA A 290 13.38 -2.16 3.50
C ALA A 290 11.86 -1.90 3.46
N ASN A 291 11.42 -0.84 2.78
CA ASN A 291 9.99 -0.54 2.62
C ASN A 291 9.27 -1.54 1.70
N ALA A 292 9.95 -2.03 0.64
CA ALA A 292 9.45 -3.12 -0.20
C ALA A 292 9.29 -4.42 0.61
N GLN A 293 10.31 -4.79 1.40
CA GLN A 293 10.24 -5.94 2.30
C GLN A 293 9.15 -5.79 3.37
N ALA A 294 8.91 -4.58 3.89
CA ALA A 294 7.86 -4.31 4.87
C ALA A 294 6.43 -4.48 4.33
N GLY A 295 6.24 -4.49 3.00
CA GLY A 295 4.96 -4.86 2.38
C GLY A 295 4.79 -6.37 2.09
N GLY A 296 5.81 -7.18 2.39
CA GLY A 296 5.78 -8.63 2.23
C GLY A 296 6.75 -9.17 1.17
N THR A 297 7.22 -10.39 1.39
CA THR A 297 8.24 -11.05 0.56
C THR A 297 7.67 -12.23 -0.23
N VAL A 298 7.82 -12.16 -1.55
CA VAL A 298 7.43 -13.17 -2.53
C VAL A 298 8.59 -14.13 -2.78
N ASN A 299 8.37 -15.42 -2.50
CA ASN A 299 9.38 -16.45 -2.71
C ASN A 299 9.39 -16.93 -4.18
N GLY A 300 10.56 -16.88 -4.82
CA GLY A 300 10.75 -17.35 -6.19
C GLY A 300 10.55 -16.26 -7.26
N SER A 301 10.51 -16.68 -8.52
CA SER A 301 10.29 -15.78 -9.66
C SER A 301 8.80 -15.61 -9.92
N PHE A 302 8.40 -14.39 -10.25
CA PHE A 302 7.02 -14.05 -10.55
C PHE A 302 6.87 -13.66 -12.02
N VAL A 303 5.90 -14.29 -12.71
CA VAL A 303 5.77 -14.24 -14.17
C VAL A 303 4.31 -13.98 -14.53
N PHE A 304 4.03 -12.79 -15.09
CA PHE A 304 2.74 -12.46 -15.65
C PHE A 304 2.65 -12.90 -17.13
N PRO A 305 1.61 -13.66 -17.51
CA PRO A 305 1.39 -14.13 -18.87
C PRO A 305 0.97 -12.98 -19.80
N ASN A 306 0.75 -13.29 -21.09
CA ASN A 306 0.32 -12.28 -22.06
C ASN A 306 -1.11 -11.80 -21.79
N GLY A 307 -1.33 -10.49 -21.77
CA GLY A 307 -2.67 -9.90 -21.72
C GLY A 307 -3.32 -9.87 -20.33
N THR A 308 -2.53 -9.95 -19.26
CA THR A 308 -2.99 -9.81 -17.86
C THR A 308 -3.32 -8.35 -17.57
N SER A 309 -4.41 -8.13 -16.83
CA SER A 309 -4.87 -6.79 -16.47
C SER A 309 -5.42 -6.75 -15.05
N GLY A 310 -5.43 -5.56 -14.44
CA GLY A 310 -5.75 -5.40 -13.03
C GLY A 310 -4.66 -5.89 -12.08
N ILE A 311 -3.41 -5.94 -12.55
CA ILE A 311 -2.25 -6.24 -11.70
C ILE A 311 -1.94 -5.00 -10.85
N GLU A 312 -1.76 -5.19 -9.55
CA GLU A 312 -1.34 -4.18 -8.59
C GLU A 312 -0.07 -4.64 -7.85
N LEU A 313 0.98 -3.83 -7.80
CA LEU A 313 2.27 -4.20 -7.21
C LEU A 313 2.85 -3.14 -6.29
N GLY A 314 3.55 -3.61 -5.26
CA GLY A 314 4.24 -2.74 -4.31
C GLY A 314 3.31 -2.23 -3.19
N PRO A 315 3.82 -2.05 -1.96
CA PRO A 315 5.18 -2.36 -1.52
C PRO A 315 5.40 -3.88 -1.47
N THR A 316 6.47 -4.42 -2.10
CA THR A 316 6.76 -5.87 -2.04
C THR A 316 8.20 -6.22 -2.47
N GLU A 317 8.80 -7.22 -1.80
CA GLU A 317 10.09 -7.82 -2.14
C GLU A 317 9.88 -9.14 -2.91
N ILE A 318 10.63 -9.41 -3.98
CA ILE A 318 10.53 -10.59 -4.85
C ILE A 318 11.89 -11.28 -4.91
N MET A 319 11.98 -12.51 -4.40
CA MET A 319 13.24 -13.25 -4.24
C MET A 319 13.81 -13.85 -5.54
N GLY A 320 13.09 -13.74 -6.66
CA GLY A 320 13.51 -14.22 -7.98
C GLY A 320 13.33 -13.15 -9.06
N ASN A 321 13.13 -13.57 -10.31
CA ASN A 321 12.88 -12.64 -11.42
C ASN A 321 11.47 -12.07 -11.34
N LEU A 322 11.27 -10.85 -11.85
CA LEU A 322 9.95 -10.30 -12.18
C LEU A 322 9.82 -10.23 -13.70
N VAL A 323 8.85 -10.93 -14.28
CA VAL A 323 8.66 -11.01 -15.72
C VAL A 323 7.25 -10.60 -16.07
N PHE A 324 7.10 -9.59 -16.91
CA PHE A 324 5.85 -9.30 -17.60
C PHE A 324 6.00 -9.76 -19.04
N ASN A 325 5.28 -10.81 -19.43
CA ASN A 325 5.18 -11.15 -20.85
C ASN A 325 4.30 -10.11 -21.59
N GLY A 326 4.18 -10.20 -22.91
CA GLY A 326 3.64 -9.09 -23.70
C GLY A 326 2.17 -8.69 -23.42
N SER A 327 1.85 -7.41 -23.60
CA SER A 327 0.50 -6.82 -23.51
C SER A 327 -0.12 -6.74 -22.10
N ASN A 328 0.69 -6.59 -21.04
CA ASN A 328 0.20 -6.46 -19.68
C ASN A 328 -0.20 -5.02 -19.29
N SER A 329 -1.10 -4.86 -18.32
CA SER A 329 -1.42 -3.56 -17.71
C SER A 329 -1.30 -3.64 -16.17
N VAL A 330 -0.41 -2.81 -15.61
CA VAL A 330 0.05 -2.92 -14.22
C VAL A 330 -0.06 -1.56 -13.51
N THR A 331 -0.54 -1.56 -12.27
CA THR A 331 -0.51 -0.42 -11.35
C THR A 331 0.55 -0.66 -10.28
N PHE A 332 1.33 0.35 -9.93
CA PHE A 332 2.33 0.30 -8.86
C PHE A 332 1.89 1.19 -7.69
N ALA A 333 1.51 0.56 -6.58
CA ALA A 333 1.08 1.20 -5.34
C ALA A 333 2.23 1.41 -4.34
N GLY A 334 3.44 0.94 -4.63
CA GLY A 334 4.61 1.15 -3.77
C GLY A 334 5.93 0.62 -4.37
N PRO A 335 7.04 0.62 -3.60
CA PRO A 335 8.34 0.16 -4.03
C PRO A 335 8.31 -1.34 -4.29
N VAL A 336 8.91 -1.76 -5.40
CA VAL A 336 9.13 -3.18 -5.68
C VAL A 336 10.62 -3.45 -5.67
N TYR A 337 11.05 -4.46 -4.91
CA TYR A 337 12.44 -4.91 -4.86
C TYR A 337 12.56 -6.33 -5.40
N VAL A 338 13.43 -6.56 -6.39
CA VAL A 338 13.57 -7.81 -7.14
C VAL A 338 15.01 -8.31 -7.02
N HIS A 339 15.23 -9.47 -6.42
CA HIS A 339 16.57 -10.08 -6.27
C HIS A 339 17.08 -10.71 -7.57
N GLY A 340 16.18 -11.06 -8.50
CA GLY A 340 16.51 -11.55 -9.84
C GLY A 340 16.54 -10.44 -10.89
N ASN A 341 16.26 -10.81 -12.14
CA ASN A 341 16.14 -9.89 -13.27
C ASN A 341 14.71 -9.36 -13.41
N LEU A 342 14.56 -8.15 -13.97
CA LEU A 342 13.29 -7.63 -14.46
C LEU A 342 13.24 -7.74 -15.99
N VAL A 343 12.20 -8.36 -16.52
CA VAL A 343 11.94 -8.45 -17.97
C VAL A 343 10.55 -7.91 -18.26
N ILE A 344 10.46 -6.94 -19.17
CA ILE A 344 9.19 -6.35 -19.61
C ILE A 344 9.05 -6.54 -21.11
N GLU A 345 8.31 -7.56 -21.52
CA GLU A 345 7.99 -7.81 -22.91
C GLU A 345 6.98 -6.80 -23.48
N GLN A 346 6.96 -6.76 -24.80
CA GLN A 346 6.30 -5.77 -25.63
C GLN A 346 4.81 -5.50 -25.38
N ASN A 347 4.41 -4.23 -25.59
CA ASN A 347 3.04 -3.70 -25.43
C ASN A 347 2.55 -3.59 -23.97
N THR A 348 3.46 -3.64 -22.99
CA THR A 348 3.11 -3.55 -21.56
C THR A 348 3.04 -2.11 -21.08
N THR A 349 2.02 -1.77 -20.30
CA THR A 349 1.85 -0.44 -19.68
C THR A 349 1.94 -0.53 -18.16
N LEU A 350 2.82 0.26 -17.56
CA LEU A 350 3.05 0.33 -16.11
C LEU A 350 2.63 1.71 -15.64
N THR A 351 1.75 1.79 -14.63
CA THR A 351 1.09 3.04 -14.21
C THR A 351 1.33 3.26 -12.71
N GLN A 352 1.64 4.47 -12.27
CA GLN A 352 1.67 4.78 -10.84
C GLN A 352 0.25 4.74 -10.26
N ASP A 353 0.09 4.28 -9.02
CA ASP A 353 -1.17 4.47 -8.31
C ASP A 353 -1.40 5.99 -8.05
N PRO A 354 -2.61 6.53 -8.30
CA PRO A 354 -2.93 7.92 -8.02
C PRO A 354 -2.66 8.39 -6.59
N ALA A 355 -2.71 7.50 -5.59
CA ALA A 355 -2.43 7.80 -4.19
C ALA A 355 -0.97 8.22 -3.94
N LEU A 356 -0.04 7.81 -4.83
CA LEU A 356 1.36 8.23 -4.75
C LEU A 356 1.57 9.72 -5.05
N GLY A 357 0.58 10.40 -5.64
CA GLY A 357 0.70 11.78 -6.08
C GLY A 357 1.83 11.96 -7.10
N ASN A 358 2.37 13.18 -7.21
CA ASN A 358 3.40 13.54 -8.20
C ASN A 358 4.83 13.09 -7.79
N ASN A 359 4.96 12.01 -7.04
CA ASN A 359 6.22 11.56 -6.46
C ASN A 359 6.87 10.44 -7.29
N PHE A 360 8.11 10.08 -6.96
CA PHE A 360 8.73 8.87 -7.47
C PHE A 360 8.16 7.60 -6.82
N VAL A 361 7.93 6.57 -7.64
CA VAL A 361 7.84 5.17 -7.19
C VAL A 361 9.11 4.43 -7.63
N THR A 362 9.64 3.52 -6.82
CA THR A 362 10.88 2.79 -7.11
C THR A 362 10.63 1.37 -7.56
N ILE A 363 11.39 0.92 -8.56
CA ILE A 363 11.54 -0.50 -8.91
C ILE A 363 13.02 -0.81 -8.84
N ILE A 364 13.42 -1.61 -7.86
CA ILE A 364 14.82 -1.94 -7.53
C ILE A 364 15.07 -3.37 -7.95
N VAL A 365 16.15 -3.61 -8.69
CA VAL A 365 16.45 -4.89 -9.31
C VAL A 365 17.93 -5.20 -9.10
N ASP A 366 18.26 -6.29 -8.43
CA ASP A 366 19.67 -6.70 -8.24
C ASP A 366 20.27 -7.33 -9.49
N GLY A 367 19.42 -7.91 -10.34
CA GLY A 367 19.76 -8.37 -11.68
C GLY A 367 19.64 -7.29 -12.75
N THR A 368 19.63 -7.74 -14.00
CA THR A 368 19.48 -6.86 -15.18
C THR A 368 18.02 -6.45 -15.37
N ILE A 369 17.81 -5.28 -15.95
CA ILE A 369 16.50 -4.81 -16.44
C ILE A 369 16.51 -4.86 -17.97
N ASP A 370 15.57 -5.60 -18.57
CA ASP A 370 15.37 -5.70 -20.02
C ASP A 370 13.97 -5.20 -20.37
N ILE A 371 13.88 -4.22 -21.28
CA ILE A 371 12.63 -3.55 -21.68
C ILE A 371 12.47 -3.62 -23.20
N ASP A 372 11.43 -4.33 -23.63
CA ASP A 372 11.09 -4.55 -25.04
C ASP A 372 10.25 -3.39 -25.65
N ASN A 373 9.85 -3.56 -26.91
CA ASN A 373 9.14 -2.57 -27.72
C ASN A 373 7.72 -2.24 -27.26
N ASN A 374 7.28 -0.99 -27.45
CA ASN A 374 5.97 -0.49 -27.06
C ASN A 374 5.66 -0.67 -25.55
N VAL A 375 6.70 -0.63 -24.70
CA VAL A 375 6.54 -0.50 -23.24
C VAL A 375 6.45 0.98 -22.87
N ASN A 376 5.49 1.31 -22.01
CA ASN A 376 5.21 2.69 -21.60
C ASN A 376 4.98 2.78 -20.07
N PHE A 377 5.68 3.71 -19.43
CA PHE A 377 5.54 4.06 -18.02
C PHE A 377 4.70 5.35 -17.89
N VAL A 378 3.63 5.30 -17.10
CA VAL A 378 2.68 6.40 -16.93
C VAL A 378 2.78 6.91 -15.50
N GLY A 379 3.38 8.09 -15.36
CA GLY A 379 3.47 8.81 -14.10
C GLY A 379 2.22 9.62 -13.78
N ASN A 380 2.09 10.03 -12.53
CA ASN A 380 0.98 10.89 -12.09
C ASN A 380 1.20 12.36 -12.50
N GLY A 381 0.20 12.96 -13.16
CA GLY A 381 0.23 14.37 -13.56
C GLY A 381 0.68 14.57 -15.01
N SER A 382 1.12 15.78 -15.34
CA SER A 382 1.79 16.07 -16.63
C SER A 382 2.65 17.34 -16.55
N GLY A 383 3.85 17.29 -17.13
CA GLY A 383 4.83 18.39 -17.10
C GLY A 383 5.85 18.28 -15.97
N ASP A 384 6.59 19.36 -15.74
CA ASP A 384 7.65 19.46 -14.73
C ASP A 384 7.19 19.04 -13.33
N GLY A 385 8.00 18.24 -12.65
CA GLY A 385 7.70 17.71 -11.31
C GLY A 385 6.54 16.71 -11.24
N SER A 386 6.05 16.21 -12.38
CA SER A 386 5.06 15.11 -12.39
C SER A 386 5.71 13.80 -11.92
N GLY A 387 4.89 12.92 -11.34
CA GLY A 387 5.30 11.61 -10.86
C GLY A 387 6.02 10.81 -11.94
N ALA A 388 6.88 9.90 -11.50
CA ALA A 388 7.71 9.09 -12.37
C ALA A 388 8.12 7.78 -11.69
N PHE A 389 8.53 6.82 -12.50
CA PHE A 389 9.21 5.62 -12.03
C PHE A 389 10.72 5.87 -11.96
N LEU A 390 11.34 5.42 -10.88
CA LEU A 390 12.78 5.34 -10.73
C LEU A 390 13.19 3.87 -10.82
N LEU A 391 13.67 3.46 -12.00
CA LEU A 391 14.10 2.10 -12.29
C LEU A 391 15.57 1.95 -11.94
N ILE A 392 15.84 1.17 -10.91
CA ILE A 392 17.16 1.01 -10.31
C ILE A 392 17.66 -0.41 -10.58
N SER A 393 18.80 -0.54 -11.26
CA SER A 393 19.56 -1.80 -11.28
C SER A 393 20.78 -1.70 -10.35
N THR A 394 21.07 -2.77 -9.60
CA THR A 394 22.31 -2.96 -8.82
C THR A 394 23.29 -3.95 -9.47
N ALA A 395 22.90 -4.50 -10.63
CA ALA A 395 23.76 -5.38 -11.41
C ALA A 395 25.05 -4.68 -11.86
N ALA A 396 26.12 -5.47 -11.95
CA ALA A 396 27.36 -5.04 -12.56
C ALA A 396 27.17 -4.81 -14.07
N ALA A 397 28.05 -3.97 -14.65
CA ALA A 397 28.13 -3.75 -16.09
C ALA A 397 28.22 -5.06 -16.91
N GLN A 398 27.46 -5.14 -18.00
CA GLN A 398 27.33 -6.37 -18.81
C GLN A 398 28.12 -6.27 -20.13
N ALA A 399 28.62 -7.41 -20.62
CA ALA A 399 29.51 -7.45 -21.77
C ALA A 399 28.82 -7.97 -23.04
N GLY A 400 29.05 -7.29 -24.16
CA GLY A 400 28.45 -7.61 -25.45
C GLY A 400 27.27 -6.68 -25.75
N ASP A 401 26.22 -7.23 -26.34
CA ASP A 401 25.00 -6.52 -26.73
C ASP A 401 23.96 -6.58 -25.60
N ASN A 402 24.38 -6.29 -24.36
CA ASN A 402 23.53 -6.34 -23.16
C ASN A 402 24.13 -5.42 -22.08
N ALA A 403 23.28 -4.77 -21.28
CA ALA A 403 23.66 -3.86 -20.20
C ALA A 403 23.05 -4.24 -18.83
N ALA A 404 23.38 -3.51 -17.76
CA ALA A 404 22.63 -3.61 -16.49
C ALA A 404 21.18 -3.11 -16.63
N ILE A 405 20.96 -2.11 -17.49
CA ILE A 405 19.64 -1.74 -18.03
C ILE A 405 19.71 -1.69 -19.56
N GLU A 406 19.00 -2.61 -20.22
CA GLU A 406 18.89 -2.72 -21.67
C GLU A 406 17.50 -2.22 -22.11
N ILE A 407 17.47 -1.30 -23.08
CA ILE A 407 16.22 -0.84 -23.71
C ILE A 407 16.24 -1.21 -25.18
N SER A 408 15.27 -2.02 -25.62
CA SER A 408 15.12 -2.48 -27.01
C SER A 408 14.80 -1.36 -28.01
N ASN A 409 15.01 -1.64 -29.30
CA ASN A 409 14.73 -0.71 -30.39
C ASN A 409 13.22 -0.54 -30.60
N ASP A 410 12.72 0.69 -30.44
CA ASP A 410 11.31 1.02 -30.62
C ASP A 410 11.11 2.51 -30.94
N ASN A 411 10.03 2.87 -31.63
CA ASN A 411 9.71 4.23 -32.06
C ASN A 411 8.72 4.97 -31.15
N SER A 412 8.32 4.37 -30.03
CA SER A 412 7.49 4.99 -29.01
C SER A 412 8.30 5.87 -28.04
N ASP A 413 7.61 6.51 -27.10
CA ASP A 413 8.19 7.08 -25.90
C ASP A 413 8.12 6.03 -24.76
N LEU A 414 9.19 5.88 -23.98
CA LEU A 414 9.17 5.05 -22.77
C LEU A 414 8.29 5.67 -21.67
N GLY A 415 8.02 6.98 -21.75
CA GLY A 415 7.20 7.71 -20.80
C GLY A 415 7.98 8.13 -19.56
N ASP A 416 7.32 8.11 -18.41
CA ASP A 416 7.81 8.69 -17.16
C ASP A 416 8.78 7.77 -16.39
N ALA A 417 9.81 7.27 -17.08
CA ALA A 417 10.81 6.35 -16.54
C ALA A 417 12.22 6.97 -16.46
N VAL A 418 12.74 7.14 -15.25
CA VAL A 418 14.13 7.49 -14.98
C VAL A 418 14.95 6.20 -14.82
N LEU A 419 15.98 6.03 -15.65
CA LEU A 419 16.84 4.84 -15.64
C LEU A 419 18.08 5.08 -14.76
N TYR A 420 18.35 4.18 -13.82
CA TYR A 420 19.41 4.34 -12.81
C TYR A 420 20.21 3.04 -12.61
N ALA A 421 21.39 2.93 -13.23
CA ALA A 421 22.31 1.80 -13.05
C ALA A 421 23.35 2.12 -11.96
N SER A 422 23.05 1.70 -10.73
CA SER A 422 23.82 2.03 -9.53
C SER A 422 25.21 1.40 -9.45
N ASN A 423 25.50 0.39 -10.30
CA ASN A 423 26.74 -0.39 -10.30
C ASN A 423 27.11 -0.93 -11.71
N GLY A 424 26.45 -0.42 -12.76
CA GLY A 424 26.62 -0.91 -14.13
C GLY A 424 26.30 0.12 -15.20
N ASP A 425 26.12 -0.40 -16.43
CA ASP A 425 25.89 0.36 -17.65
C ASP A 425 24.42 0.37 -18.08
N ILE A 426 24.12 1.33 -18.96
CA ILE A 426 22.83 1.45 -19.64
C ILE A 426 23.09 1.51 -21.15
N HIS A 427 22.48 0.59 -21.90
CA HIS A 427 22.48 0.62 -23.36
C HIS A 427 21.05 0.88 -23.86
N ILE A 428 20.90 1.87 -24.72
CA ILE A 428 19.61 2.23 -25.32
C ILE A 428 19.70 2.02 -26.82
N ASN A 429 18.99 0.99 -27.30
CA ASN A 429 18.89 0.71 -28.72
C ASN A 429 18.18 1.83 -29.49
N ALA A 430 18.22 1.71 -30.82
CA ALA A 430 17.77 2.75 -31.73
C ALA A 430 16.32 3.23 -31.54
N ASN A 431 16.05 4.45 -32.01
CA ASN A 431 14.73 5.09 -32.15
C ASN A 431 13.97 5.47 -30.85
N ARG A 432 14.49 5.17 -29.66
CA ARG A 432 13.80 5.41 -28.38
C ARG A 432 13.69 6.88 -27.97
N VAL A 433 12.62 7.19 -27.23
CA VAL A 433 12.56 8.37 -26.36
C VAL A 433 12.54 7.91 -24.90
N VAL A 434 13.31 8.59 -24.03
CA VAL A 434 13.41 8.32 -22.58
C VAL A 434 13.46 9.63 -21.79
N LEU A 435 13.10 9.60 -20.50
CA LEU A 435 13.05 10.79 -19.64
C LEU A 435 14.44 11.26 -19.15
N ALA A 436 15.18 10.40 -18.44
CA ALA A 436 16.52 10.70 -17.92
C ALA A 436 17.33 9.42 -17.65
N VAL A 437 18.66 9.51 -17.71
CA VAL A 437 19.56 8.33 -17.68
C VAL A 437 20.78 8.56 -16.78
N PHE A 438 20.96 7.68 -15.80
CA PHE A 438 21.98 7.75 -14.76
C PHE A 438 22.71 6.41 -14.66
N ALA A 439 24.02 6.37 -14.88
CA ALA A 439 24.81 5.14 -14.80
C ALA A 439 26.14 5.37 -14.10
N THR A 440 26.72 4.31 -13.54
CA THR A 440 28.05 4.38 -12.92
C THR A 440 29.14 4.11 -13.96
N HIS A 441 29.32 2.85 -14.37
CA HIS A 441 30.44 2.44 -15.22
C HIS A 441 30.07 1.35 -16.22
N GLY A 442 30.79 1.30 -17.33
CA GLY A 442 30.75 0.22 -18.31
C GLY A 442 31.75 -0.90 -18.07
N THR A 443 31.75 -1.86 -19.00
CA THR A 443 32.79 -2.90 -19.04
C THR A 443 34.13 -2.38 -19.58
N SER A 444 35.19 -3.14 -19.34
CA SER A 444 36.53 -2.88 -19.89
C SER A 444 36.66 -3.15 -21.39
N ALA A 445 35.58 -3.54 -22.07
CA ALA A 445 35.53 -3.78 -23.51
C ALA A 445 34.86 -2.62 -24.25
N THR A 446 33.74 -2.11 -23.73
CA THR A 446 32.96 -1.01 -24.31
C THR A 446 33.40 0.37 -23.80
N ASN A 447 33.89 0.44 -22.56
CA ASN A 447 34.13 1.67 -21.77
C ASN A 447 32.91 2.59 -21.56
N ALA A 448 31.76 2.28 -22.16
CA ALA A 448 30.55 3.08 -22.06
C ALA A 448 29.79 2.74 -20.76
N ALA A 449 29.65 3.70 -19.85
CA ALA A 449 28.63 3.61 -18.81
C ALA A 449 27.23 3.87 -19.38
N ILE A 450 27.16 4.69 -20.43
CA ILE A 450 25.94 4.99 -21.17
C ILE A 450 26.26 4.92 -22.65
N ASP A 451 25.59 4.03 -23.38
CA ASP A 451 25.71 3.88 -24.84
C ASP A 451 24.35 4.08 -25.50
N PHE A 452 24.25 5.09 -26.37
CA PHE A 452 23.02 5.42 -27.11
C PHE A 452 23.18 5.08 -28.58
N GLU A 453 22.34 4.17 -29.06
CA GLU A 453 22.25 3.87 -30.48
C GLU A 453 21.48 4.92 -31.28
N SER A 454 21.43 4.75 -32.61
CA SER A 454 20.95 5.80 -33.50
C SER A 454 19.48 6.21 -33.28
N ASN A 455 19.20 7.51 -33.40
CA ASN A 455 17.85 8.10 -33.23
C ASN A 455 17.30 8.11 -31.78
N VAL A 456 18.14 8.00 -30.75
CA VAL A 456 17.71 8.14 -29.35
C VAL A 456 17.48 9.61 -28.95
N THR A 457 16.37 9.88 -28.25
CA THR A 457 16.06 11.19 -27.65
C THR A 457 15.90 11.09 -26.14
N VAL A 458 16.63 11.90 -25.38
CA VAL A 458 16.38 12.12 -23.94
C VAL A 458 15.51 13.37 -23.80
N ASN A 459 14.23 13.18 -23.53
CA ASN A 459 13.22 14.24 -23.44
C ASN A 459 13.01 14.68 -21.99
N TYR A 460 14.06 15.21 -21.37
CA TYR A 460 14.06 15.63 -19.99
C TYR A 460 13.02 16.73 -19.69
N ARG A 461 12.38 16.57 -18.53
CA ARG A 461 11.56 17.55 -17.79
C ARG A 461 12.06 17.57 -16.34
N GLU A 462 11.69 18.55 -15.53
CA GLU A 462 12.04 18.48 -14.10
C GLU A 462 11.43 17.22 -13.47
N LEU A 463 12.26 16.54 -12.67
CA LEU A 463 11.95 15.29 -11.99
C LEU A 463 11.29 15.59 -10.63
N PRO A 464 10.50 14.66 -10.05
CA PRO A 464 10.06 14.78 -8.66
C PRO A 464 11.21 15.00 -7.68
N ASP A 465 10.93 15.72 -6.60
CA ASP A 465 11.85 15.99 -5.50
C ASP A 465 11.62 15.06 -4.29
N GLN A 466 10.66 14.13 -4.35
CA GLN A 466 10.38 13.15 -3.31
C GLN A 466 10.14 11.74 -3.87
N ILE A 467 10.50 10.73 -3.08
CA ILE A 467 10.16 9.31 -3.28
C ILE A 467 9.18 8.90 -2.17
N VAL A 468 8.19 8.07 -2.50
CA VAL A 468 7.16 7.56 -1.59
C VAL A 468 7.06 6.03 -1.64
N CYS A 469 6.37 5.43 -0.66
CA CYS A 469 6.12 3.99 -0.65
C CYS A 469 4.68 3.54 -0.41
N GLY A 470 3.71 4.30 -0.93
CA GLY A 470 2.29 3.90 -0.91
C GLY A 470 1.44 4.65 0.10
N GLU A 471 0.14 4.33 0.12
CA GLU A 471 -0.67 4.60 1.32
C GLU A 471 -0.09 3.80 2.50
N GLU A 472 -0.40 4.23 3.73
CA GLU A 472 -0.07 3.41 4.90
C GLU A 472 -0.74 2.05 4.77
N ILE A 473 0.06 0.98 4.85
CA ILE A 473 -0.48 -0.37 4.98
C ILE A 473 -1.16 -0.42 6.35
N ASP A 474 -2.49 -0.24 6.35
CA ASP A 474 -3.32 -0.30 7.55
C ASP A 474 -2.98 -1.57 8.34
N THR A 475 -2.36 -1.40 9.51
CA THR A 475 -1.88 -2.53 10.31
C THR A 475 -3.03 -3.34 10.94
N LEU A 476 -4.30 -2.93 10.76
CA LEU A 476 -5.48 -3.78 10.98
C LEU A 476 -5.61 -4.88 9.93
N ASN A 477 -5.13 -4.66 8.69
CA ASN A 477 -5.33 -5.54 7.53
C ASN A 477 -4.05 -6.29 7.12
N GLN A 478 -3.05 -6.40 8.00
CA GLN A 478 -1.82 -7.15 7.69
C GLN A 478 -1.91 -8.66 8.03
N LEU A 479 -3.03 -9.12 8.63
CA LEU A 479 -3.42 -10.53 8.61
C LEU A 479 -4.48 -10.70 7.53
N LEU A 480 -4.13 -11.37 6.42
CA LEU A 480 -4.96 -11.44 5.23
C LEU A 480 -5.44 -12.86 4.98
N ILE A 481 -6.61 -13.00 4.36
CA ILE A 481 -7.03 -14.25 3.71
C ILE A 481 -6.18 -14.38 2.45
N ASN A 482 -5.29 -15.36 2.40
CA ASN A 482 -4.28 -15.51 1.35
C ASN A 482 -4.73 -16.45 0.24
N GLU A 483 -5.29 -17.60 0.61
CA GLU A 483 -5.84 -18.60 -0.30
C GLU A 483 -7.11 -19.19 0.32
N PHE A 484 -8.08 -19.63 -0.49
CA PHE A 484 -9.15 -20.50 -0.02
C PHE A 484 -9.66 -21.43 -1.12
N LEU A 485 -10.10 -22.62 -0.73
CA LEU A 485 -10.57 -23.68 -1.63
C LEU A 485 -12.01 -24.08 -1.27
N PRO A 486 -13.04 -23.55 -1.98
CA PRO A 486 -14.44 -23.92 -1.73
C PRO A 486 -14.76 -25.36 -2.12
N ASN A 487 -14.34 -25.78 -3.33
CA ASN A 487 -14.70 -27.08 -3.92
C ASN A 487 -13.48 -28.01 -4.00
N PRO A 488 -13.02 -28.65 -2.90
CA PRO A 488 -11.93 -29.62 -2.93
C PRO A 488 -12.35 -30.90 -3.68
N THR A 489 -11.38 -31.67 -4.19
CA THR A 489 -11.70 -33.00 -4.73
C THR A 489 -12.15 -33.94 -3.62
N GLY A 490 -13.45 -34.22 -3.53
CA GLY A 490 -13.99 -35.33 -2.75
C GLY A 490 -15.07 -34.93 -1.76
N SER A 491 -14.66 -34.51 -0.56
CA SER A 491 -15.57 -34.18 0.55
C SER A 491 -15.16 -32.85 1.17
N ASP A 492 -15.99 -31.84 0.98
CA ASP A 492 -15.75 -30.46 1.38
C ASP A 492 -15.45 -30.36 2.88
N ILE A 493 -16.18 -31.12 3.70
CA ILE A 493 -16.04 -31.17 5.16
C ILE A 493 -14.63 -31.52 5.68
N ASP A 494 -13.81 -32.20 4.87
CA ASP A 494 -12.45 -32.66 5.22
C ASP A 494 -11.34 -31.94 4.40
N GLY A 495 -11.71 -31.20 3.35
CA GLY A 495 -10.76 -30.65 2.35
C GLY A 495 -10.91 -29.17 2.05
N GLU A 496 -12.01 -28.55 2.47
CA GLU A 496 -12.25 -27.11 2.38
C GLU A 496 -11.35 -26.38 3.37
N PHE A 497 -10.67 -25.32 2.90
CA PHE A 497 -9.74 -24.57 3.71
C PHE A 497 -9.71 -23.08 3.37
N VAL A 498 -9.26 -22.31 4.35
CA VAL A 498 -8.90 -20.90 4.24
C VAL A 498 -7.48 -20.76 4.80
N GLU A 499 -6.57 -20.23 4.01
CA GLU A 499 -5.22 -19.88 4.43
C GLU A 499 -5.16 -18.40 4.81
N LEU A 500 -4.47 -18.12 5.91
CA LEU A 500 -4.13 -16.77 6.36
C LEU A 500 -2.66 -16.47 6.09
N TYR A 501 -2.33 -15.24 5.72
CA TYR A 501 -0.96 -14.73 5.58
C TYR A 501 -0.71 -13.57 6.53
N ASN A 502 0.44 -13.55 7.19
CA ASN A 502 0.85 -12.45 8.06
C ASN A 502 1.89 -11.56 7.35
N GLY A 503 1.41 -10.44 6.81
CA GLY A 503 2.26 -9.38 6.23
C GLY A 503 2.89 -8.42 7.24
N THR A 504 2.67 -8.59 8.56
CA THR A 504 3.34 -7.76 9.57
C THR A 504 4.78 -8.19 9.81
N ASN A 505 5.54 -7.37 10.54
CA ASN A 505 6.86 -7.71 11.08
C ASN A 505 6.83 -8.38 12.48
N ALA A 506 5.65 -8.77 12.99
CA ALA A 506 5.47 -9.41 14.30
C ALA A 506 4.66 -10.71 14.20
N SER A 507 4.90 -11.69 15.09
CA SER A 507 4.11 -12.92 15.11
C SER A 507 2.69 -12.65 15.63
N ILE A 508 1.66 -13.11 14.92
CA ILE A 508 0.24 -12.98 15.30
C ILE A 508 -0.30 -14.33 15.79
N ASP A 509 -0.83 -14.40 17.01
CA ASP A 509 -1.61 -15.56 17.47
C ASP A 509 -3.08 -15.40 17.12
N VAL A 510 -3.57 -16.21 16.17
CA VAL A 510 -4.96 -16.16 15.67
C VAL A 510 -5.90 -17.11 16.43
N ASN A 511 -5.48 -17.64 17.58
CA ASN A 511 -6.33 -18.49 18.41
C ASN A 511 -7.62 -17.77 18.86
N ASN A 512 -8.78 -18.37 18.59
CA ASN A 512 -10.13 -17.81 18.74
C ASN A 512 -10.52 -16.68 17.76
N TYR A 513 -9.72 -16.42 16.72
CA TYR A 513 -10.21 -15.68 15.55
C TYR A 513 -11.28 -16.53 14.86
N VAL A 514 -12.17 -15.91 14.09
CA VAL A 514 -13.36 -16.58 13.55
C VAL A 514 -13.51 -16.28 12.07
N LEU A 515 -13.66 -17.34 11.28
CA LEU A 515 -14.01 -17.29 9.87
C LEU A 515 -15.54 -17.45 9.71
N TYR A 516 -16.12 -16.70 8.78
CA TYR A 516 -17.53 -16.79 8.39
C TYR A 516 -17.66 -16.87 6.86
N ASP A 517 -18.69 -17.55 6.37
CA ASP A 517 -19.16 -17.45 4.99
C ASP A 517 -20.00 -16.16 4.81
N ASN A 518 -20.91 -16.06 3.83
CA ASN A 518 -21.84 -14.92 3.71
C ASN A 518 -22.88 -14.77 4.85
N ASN A 519 -22.97 -15.71 5.78
CA ASN A 519 -23.99 -15.82 6.82
C ASN A 519 -23.38 -15.75 8.23
N ASP A 520 -23.78 -14.74 9.00
CA ASP A 520 -23.26 -14.43 10.35
C ASP A 520 -23.50 -15.52 11.42
N ALA A 521 -24.19 -16.62 11.06
CA ALA A 521 -24.48 -17.75 11.94
C ALA A 521 -23.65 -19.01 11.66
N ASN A 522 -22.81 -19.00 10.62
CA ASN A 522 -21.99 -20.13 10.17
C ASN A 522 -20.52 -19.84 10.52
N GLU A 523 -20.04 -20.36 11.66
CA GLU A 523 -18.80 -19.87 12.30
C GLU A 523 -17.71 -20.95 12.43
N LEU A 524 -16.53 -20.67 11.89
CA LEU A 524 -15.35 -21.53 12.04
C LEU A 524 -14.33 -20.84 12.95
N ILE A 525 -14.32 -21.26 14.22
CA ILE A 525 -13.37 -20.74 15.22
C ILE A 525 -11.99 -21.37 15.00
N ILE A 526 -10.97 -20.53 14.84
CA ILE A 526 -9.58 -20.95 14.64
C ILE A 526 -8.99 -21.43 15.97
N SER A 527 -8.41 -22.63 15.97
CA SER A 527 -7.82 -23.27 17.15
C SER A 527 -6.73 -24.25 16.75
N THR A 528 -6.05 -24.88 17.72
CA THR A 528 -5.06 -25.93 17.45
C THR A 528 -5.66 -27.24 16.91
N ALA A 529 -6.99 -27.35 16.78
CA ALA A 529 -7.66 -28.52 16.22
C ALA A 529 -7.68 -28.50 14.68
N ASN A 530 -7.98 -27.36 14.08
CA ASN A 530 -8.27 -27.18 12.66
C ASN A 530 -7.13 -26.54 11.85
N VAL A 531 -5.92 -26.42 12.42
CA VAL A 531 -4.75 -25.83 11.75
C VAL A 531 -3.60 -26.82 11.59
N VAL A 532 -2.84 -26.65 10.49
CA VAL A 532 -1.63 -27.44 10.23
C VAL A 532 -0.62 -27.28 11.38
N ALA A 533 0.07 -28.38 11.73
CA ALA A 533 1.02 -28.47 12.84
C ALA A 533 0.48 -28.17 14.27
N GLY A 534 -0.79 -27.78 14.42
CA GLY A 534 -1.41 -27.51 15.73
C GLY A 534 -0.89 -26.25 16.43
N VAL A 535 -0.42 -25.26 15.67
CA VAL A 535 0.08 -23.96 16.15
C VAL A 535 -0.74 -22.86 15.50
N THR A 536 -1.28 -21.93 16.30
CA THR A 536 -2.12 -20.80 15.87
C THR A 536 -1.33 -19.49 15.68
N THR A 537 -0.03 -19.52 15.92
CA THR A 537 0.86 -18.39 15.70
C THR A 537 1.33 -18.38 14.26
N VAL A 538 1.06 -17.28 13.55
CA VAL A 538 1.58 -16.98 12.21
C VAL A 538 2.77 -16.03 12.37
N ASP A 539 3.97 -16.48 12.05
CA ASP A 539 5.17 -15.65 12.09
C ASP A 539 5.21 -14.64 10.91
N PRO A 540 6.05 -13.59 10.96
CA PRO A 540 6.18 -12.61 9.87
C PRO A 540 6.49 -13.25 8.52
N GLY A 541 5.67 -12.96 7.50
CA GLY A 541 5.79 -13.52 6.15
C GLY A 541 5.35 -14.98 6.00
N GLU A 542 4.81 -15.59 7.06
CA GLU A 542 4.35 -16.99 7.04
C GLU A 542 2.84 -17.12 6.77
N ARG A 543 2.44 -18.35 6.43
CA ARG A 543 1.06 -18.76 6.12
C ARG A 543 0.52 -19.71 7.18
N LEU A 544 -0.80 -19.71 7.38
CA LEU A 544 -1.51 -20.66 8.25
C LEU A 544 -2.79 -21.16 7.59
N VAL A 545 -2.80 -22.45 7.25
CA VAL A 545 -3.98 -23.12 6.68
C VAL A 545 -4.94 -23.55 7.79
N VAL A 546 -6.16 -23.05 7.73
CA VAL A 546 -7.32 -23.43 8.56
C VAL A 546 -8.25 -24.30 7.72
N TYR A 547 -8.46 -25.55 8.14
CA TYR A 547 -9.43 -26.45 7.52
C TYR A 547 -10.81 -26.33 8.17
N ARG A 548 -11.86 -26.71 7.43
CA ARG A 548 -13.19 -26.93 8.00
C ARG A 548 -13.22 -28.05 9.05
N ASP A 549 -12.39 -29.08 8.88
CA ASP A 549 -12.15 -30.22 9.81
C ASP A 549 -13.42 -30.74 10.53
N GLY A 550 -14.46 -31.08 9.77
CA GLY A 550 -15.68 -31.64 10.34
C GLY A 550 -16.71 -30.62 10.84
N ASP A 551 -16.49 -29.31 10.67
CA ASP A 551 -17.46 -28.30 11.10
C ASP A 551 -18.82 -28.42 10.39
N ALA A 552 -19.86 -28.15 11.16
CA ALA A 552 -21.24 -28.49 10.85
C ALA A 552 -22.02 -27.40 10.11
N ASP A 553 -21.57 -26.13 10.13
CA ASP A 553 -22.31 -25.02 9.53
C ASP A 553 -21.47 -24.02 8.72
N PHE A 554 -20.15 -23.90 8.93
CA PHE A 554 -19.28 -23.18 8.00
C PHE A 554 -19.15 -23.94 6.65
N GLU A 555 -19.43 -23.27 5.53
CA GLU A 555 -19.35 -23.83 4.16
C GLU A 555 -19.21 -22.69 3.13
N LEU A 556 -18.19 -22.71 2.29
CA LEU A 556 -18.03 -21.80 1.16
C LEU A 556 -18.73 -22.40 -0.06
N ASN A 557 -19.74 -21.71 -0.57
CA ASN A 557 -20.62 -22.24 -1.61
C ASN A 557 -19.89 -22.56 -2.93
N ASN A 558 -19.90 -23.84 -3.34
CA ASN A 558 -19.41 -24.32 -4.64
C ASN A 558 -20.17 -23.75 -5.86
N SER A 559 -21.31 -23.07 -5.66
CA SER A 559 -22.11 -22.49 -6.74
C SER A 559 -22.97 -21.34 -6.23
N GLY A 560 -23.25 -20.37 -7.09
CA GLY A 560 -23.96 -19.13 -6.73
C GLY A 560 -23.04 -17.99 -6.28
N GLY A 561 -21.77 -18.27 -5.98
CA GLY A 561 -20.84 -17.32 -5.37
C GLY A 561 -21.01 -17.23 -3.85
N ASP A 562 -20.00 -16.69 -3.16
CA ASP A 562 -19.99 -16.55 -1.70
C ASP A 562 -19.04 -15.42 -1.24
N THR A 563 -18.87 -15.27 0.07
CA THR A 563 -17.88 -14.41 0.71
C THR A 563 -17.22 -15.16 1.86
N VAL A 564 -15.89 -15.26 1.87
CA VAL A 564 -15.13 -15.64 3.07
C VAL A 564 -14.77 -14.37 3.85
N ARG A 565 -14.93 -14.38 5.17
CA ARG A 565 -14.71 -13.23 6.06
C ARG A 565 -13.93 -13.65 7.31
N LEU A 566 -12.90 -12.90 7.68
CA LEU A 566 -12.08 -13.13 8.87
C LEU A 566 -12.36 -12.04 9.92
N TYR A 567 -12.63 -12.45 11.16
CA TYR A 567 -12.77 -11.57 12.32
C TYR A 567 -11.81 -11.97 13.44
N ASN A 568 -11.36 -11.00 14.24
CA ASN A 568 -10.47 -11.27 15.39
C ASN A 568 -11.18 -11.86 16.63
N ALA A 569 -12.51 -11.83 16.64
CA ALA A 569 -13.39 -12.52 17.58
C ALA A 569 -14.80 -12.65 16.96
N ALA A 570 -15.72 -13.35 17.63
CA ALA A 570 -17.10 -13.53 17.16
C ALA A 570 -17.81 -12.18 16.84
N ILE A 571 -18.69 -12.19 15.84
CA ILE A 571 -19.39 -10.99 15.36
C ILE A 571 -20.14 -10.28 16.50
N GLY A 572 -19.92 -8.97 16.62
CA GLY A 572 -20.47 -8.13 17.71
C GLY A 572 -19.57 -8.04 18.95
N LEU A 573 -18.48 -8.81 19.01
CA LEU A 573 -17.37 -8.64 19.96
C LEU A 573 -16.05 -8.33 19.25
N GLY A 574 -15.83 -8.91 18.06
CA GLY A 574 -14.67 -8.65 17.20
C GLY A 574 -14.93 -7.67 16.06
N ILE A 575 -13.84 -7.26 15.41
CA ILE A 575 -13.82 -6.47 14.17
C ILE A 575 -13.51 -7.37 12.97
N LEU A 576 -13.98 -6.96 11.79
CA LEU A 576 -13.61 -7.58 10.52
C LEU A 576 -12.15 -7.22 10.19
N ILE A 577 -11.37 -8.21 9.77
CA ILE A 577 -9.94 -8.11 9.47
C ILE A 577 -9.69 -8.21 7.95
N ASP A 578 -10.29 -9.18 7.26
CA ASP A 578 -10.24 -9.28 5.80
C ASP A 578 -11.50 -10.00 5.28
N GLN A 579 -11.84 -9.80 4.01
CA GLN A 579 -12.89 -10.54 3.33
C GLN A 579 -12.66 -10.66 1.82
N LYS A 580 -13.08 -11.79 1.26
CA LYS A 580 -13.11 -11.98 -0.19
C LYS A 580 -14.46 -12.51 -0.67
N VAL A 581 -15.15 -11.69 -1.47
CA VAL A 581 -16.28 -12.10 -2.28
C VAL A 581 -15.78 -12.81 -3.54
N TYR A 582 -16.35 -13.97 -3.88
CA TYR A 582 -16.17 -14.63 -5.17
C TYR A 582 -17.52 -14.91 -5.83
N THR A 583 -17.60 -14.72 -7.15
CA THR A 583 -18.85 -14.84 -7.92
C THR A 583 -18.82 -15.94 -8.97
N TYR A 584 -17.72 -16.70 -9.03
CA TYR A 584 -17.56 -17.82 -9.96
C TYR A 584 -18.54 -18.95 -9.60
N SER A 585 -19.19 -19.53 -10.62
CA SER A 585 -20.25 -20.53 -10.38
C SER A 585 -20.48 -21.42 -11.61
N PRO A 586 -20.34 -22.75 -11.49
CA PRO A 586 -19.81 -23.49 -10.33
C PRO A 586 -18.30 -23.29 -10.20
N VAL A 587 -17.78 -23.28 -8.97
CA VAL A 587 -16.34 -23.40 -8.70
C VAL A 587 -15.88 -24.78 -9.17
N PRO A 588 -14.84 -24.92 -10.02
CA PRO A 588 -14.37 -26.22 -10.48
C PRO A 588 -13.77 -27.04 -9.32
N ASP A 589 -13.80 -28.38 -9.43
CA ASP A 589 -13.13 -29.23 -8.43
C ASP A 589 -11.64 -28.90 -8.34
N ASN A 590 -11.15 -28.78 -7.11
CA ASN A 590 -9.77 -28.51 -6.74
C ASN A 590 -9.22 -27.17 -7.28
N LYS A 591 -10.05 -26.13 -7.27
CA LYS A 591 -9.67 -24.75 -7.63
C LYS A 591 -9.83 -23.76 -6.49
N SER A 592 -8.73 -23.14 -6.11
CA SER A 592 -8.67 -22.11 -5.07
C SER A 592 -8.79 -20.71 -5.67
N PHE A 593 -9.07 -19.74 -4.79
CA PHE A 593 -8.82 -18.34 -5.06
C PHE A 593 -7.63 -17.93 -4.20
N SER A 594 -6.61 -17.32 -4.81
CA SER A 594 -5.34 -17.05 -4.13
C SER A 594 -4.83 -15.65 -4.45
N ARG A 595 -4.28 -14.96 -3.45
CA ARG A 595 -3.53 -13.72 -3.60
C ARG A 595 -2.17 -14.07 -4.20
N VAL A 596 -1.85 -13.53 -5.37
CA VAL A 596 -0.55 -13.73 -6.02
C VAL A 596 0.06 -12.40 -6.48
N PRO A 597 1.10 -11.91 -5.80
CA PRO A 597 1.81 -12.56 -4.68
C PRO A 597 0.99 -12.66 -3.38
N ASP A 598 1.47 -13.50 -2.46
CA ASP A 598 0.93 -13.61 -1.09
C ASP A 598 0.69 -12.23 -0.48
N GLY A 599 -0.47 -12.03 0.14
CA GLY A 599 -0.87 -10.76 0.74
C GLY A 599 -1.24 -9.61 -0.20
N THR A 600 -1.07 -9.71 -1.53
CA THR A 600 -1.42 -8.61 -2.44
C THR A 600 -2.91 -8.54 -2.80
N ALA A 601 -3.36 -7.45 -3.42
CA ALA A 601 -4.75 -7.31 -3.93
C ALA A 601 -5.06 -8.20 -5.15
N ASN A 602 -4.05 -8.84 -5.75
CA ASN A 602 -4.16 -9.65 -6.96
C ASN A 602 -4.77 -11.02 -6.69
N TRP A 603 -6.07 -11.19 -6.95
CA TRP A 603 -6.72 -12.50 -6.81
C TRP A 603 -6.76 -13.26 -8.13
N ILE A 604 -6.17 -14.45 -8.15
CA ILE A 604 -6.21 -15.39 -9.28
C ILE A 604 -6.83 -16.75 -8.88
N ASP A 605 -6.93 -17.68 -9.83
CA ASP A 605 -7.50 -19.04 -9.70
C ASP A 605 -6.44 -20.10 -10.10
N PRO A 606 -5.45 -20.39 -9.23
CA PRO A 606 -4.37 -21.33 -9.51
C PRO A 606 -4.78 -22.76 -9.14
N ASP A 607 -3.85 -23.72 -9.19
CA ASP A 607 -4.04 -24.98 -8.45
C ASP A 607 -3.67 -24.71 -6.96
N PRO A 608 -4.41 -25.26 -5.98
CA PRO A 608 -4.24 -24.92 -4.58
C PRO A 608 -2.87 -25.25 -3.99
N THR A 609 -2.32 -24.33 -3.20
CA THR A 609 -0.97 -24.37 -2.61
C THR A 609 -0.95 -24.29 -1.07
N PRO A 610 -1.77 -25.07 -0.33
CA PRO A 610 -1.95 -24.90 1.12
C PRO A 610 -0.64 -25.02 1.92
N GLY A 611 -0.21 -23.90 2.50
CA GLY A 611 0.99 -23.73 3.32
C GLY A 611 2.24 -23.30 2.53
N ASP A 612 2.26 -23.56 1.22
CA ASP A 612 3.32 -23.15 0.30
C ASP A 612 2.99 -21.76 -0.29
N PRO A 613 3.99 -20.98 -0.78
CA PRO A 613 3.71 -19.69 -1.42
C PRO A 613 2.83 -19.85 -2.67
N ASN A 614 1.86 -18.95 -2.86
CA ASN A 614 1.00 -19.00 -4.05
C ASN A 614 1.79 -18.66 -5.33
N LEU A 615 1.65 -19.48 -6.38
CA LEU A 615 2.39 -19.31 -7.65
C LEU A 615 1.46 -19.41 -8.87
N GLU A 616 1.71 -18.56 -9.88
CA GLU A 616 1.11 -18.63 -11.22
C GLU A 616 1.55 -19.91 -11.97
N PHE A 617 0.76 -20.99 -11.87
CA PHE A 617 0.98 -22.21 -12.63
C PHE A 617 0.26 -22.19 -13.99
N PHE A 618 1.00 -21.80 -15.03
CA PHE A 618 0.53 -22.00 -16.41
C PHE A 618 0.42 -23.49 -16.75
N SER A 619 -0.81 -23.94 -16.98
CA SER A 619 -1.14 -25.29 -17.43
C SER A 619 -0.27 -25.73 -18.61
N THR A 620 0.41 -26.85 -18.44
CA THR A 620 1.34 -27.43 -19.43
C THR A 620 0.63 -27.78 -20.74
N ASN A 621 0.72 -26.90 -21.74
CA ASN A 621 0.33 -27.19 -23.12
C ASN A 621 1.48 -27.08 -24.15
N LEU A 622 2.73 -27.02 -23.69
CA LEU A 622 3.84 -27.55 -24.47
C LEU A 622 3.86 -29.08 -24.33
N ARG A 623 3.25 -29.76 -25.32
CA ARG A 623 3.45 -31.19 -25.54
C ARG A 623 4.93 -31.46 -25.83
N LEU A 624 5.68 -31.87 -24.82
CA LEU A 624 6.84 -32.74 -25.00
C LEU A 624 6.38 -34.15 -25.41
N THR A 625 5.82 -34.27 -26.61
CA THR A 625 5.85 -35.54 -27.33
C THR A 625 7.24 -35.72 -27.91
N ASP A 626 8.19 -36.08 -27.05
CA ASP A 626 9.08 -37.22 -27.24
C ASP A 626 9.86 -37.49 -25.94
N PRO A 627 9.86 -38.72 -25.40
CA PRO A 627 10.62 -39.03 -24.20
C PRO A 627 12.11 -39.05 -24.51
N ILE A 628 12.87 -38.12 -23.93
CA ILE A 628 14.34 -38.16 -23.96
C ILE A 628 14.78 -39.40 -23.17
N VAL A 629 15.26 -40.40 -23.89
CA VAL A 629 15.90 -41.58 -23.31
C VAL A 629 17.27 -41.15 -22.78
N TYR A 630 17.40 -41.04 -21.47
CA TYR A 630 18.68 -40.86 -20.80
C TYR A 630 19.50 -42.16 -20.89
N GLU A 631 20.33 -42.28 -21.92
CA GLU A 631 21.34 -43.33 -22.01
C GLU A 631 22.54 -42.97 -21.13
N ASN A 632 22.57 -43.52 -19.91
CA ASN A 632 23.71 -43.37 -18.99
C ASN A 632 24.97 -44.01 -19.59
N SER A 633 25.97 -43.21 -19.94
CA SER A 633 27.34 -43.68 -20.13
C SER A 633 28.34 -42.76 -19.42
N GLU A 634 28.80 -43.25 -18.27
CA GLU A 634 29.84 -42.65 -17.42
C GLU A 634 31.21 -42.72 -18.13
N PRO A 635 31.99 -41.63 -18.19
CA PRO A 635 33.28 -41.64 -18.91
C PRO A 635 34.40 -42.26 -18.08
N GLU A 636 34.67 -43.56 -18.28
CA GLU A 636 35.91 -44.19 -17.83
C GLU A 636 37.13 -43.61 -18.58
N TYR A 637 38.06 -43.02 -17.83
CA TYR A 637 39.38 -42.63 -18.36
C TYR A 637 40.23 -43.87 -18.65
N SER A 638 40.73 -44.01 -19.89
CA SER A 638 41.87 -44.88 -20.19
C SER A 638 42.80 -44.28 -21.26
N GLU A 639 44.09 -44.60 -21.15
CA GLU A 639 45.20 -43.92 -21.85
C GLU A 639 45.30 -44.21 -23.36
N PRO A 640 45.94 -43.32 -24.15
CA PRO A 640 45.94 -43.43 -25.62
C PRO A 640 46.89 -44.52 -26.14
N ALA A 641 46.36 -45.45 -26.93
CA ALA A 641 47.15 -46.40 -27.72
C ALA A 641 47.24 -45.97 -29.20
N MET A 642 48.47 -45.69 -29.63
CA MET A 642 48.87 -45.27 -30.97
C MET A 642 48.90 -46.44 -31.96
N SER A 643 48.17 -46.39 -33.09
CA SER A 643 48.55 -47.17 -34.28
C SER A 643 47.93 -46.73 -35.63
N VAL A 644 48.82 -46.33 -36.54
CA VAL A 644 48.90 -46.72 -37.96
C VAL A 644 47.71 -46.43 -38.89
N VAL A 645 47.90 -45.39 -39.71
CA VAL A 645 47.20 -45.20 -40.99
C VAL A 645 47.70 -46.24 -42.00
N THR A 646 46.81 -46.83 -42.80
CA THR A 646 47.16 -47.61 -43.99
C THR A 646 46.44 -47.04 -45.21
N GLU A 647 47.17 -46.86 -46.30
CA GLU A 647 46.79 -46.13 -47.52
C GLU A 647 46.40 -47.08 -48.68
N LEU A 648 46.02 -46.52 -49.84
CA LEU A 648 45.73 -47.14 -51.15
C LEU A 648 44.28 -47.67 -51.32
N GLU A 649 43.57 -47.50 -52.44
CA GLU A 649 43.82 -46.85 -53.75
C GLU A 649 42.44 -46.52 -54.45
N PRO A 650 42.36 -45.93 -55.68
CA PRO A 650 41.25 -45.04 -56.08
C PRO A 650 40.09 -45.62 -56.93
N GLU A 651 39.21 -44.69 -57.34
CA GLU A 651 38.02 -44.67 -58.23
C GLU A 651 37.85 -45.73 -59.33
N PRO A 652 36.61 -45.83 -59.86
CA PRO A 652 36.44 -45.36 -61.24
C PRO A 652 35.19 -44.48 -61.52
N GLU A 653 35.35 -43.53 -62.46
CA GLU A 653 34.28 -42.79 -63.14
C GLU A 653 33.52 -43.64 -64.19
N VAL A 654 32.22 -43.35 -64.40
CA VAL A 654 31.45 -43.41 -65.67
C VAL A 654 30.23 -42.48 -65.46
N GLU A 655 30.02 -41.31 -66.08
CA GLU A 655 30.02 -40.82 -67.47
C GLU A 655 28.66 -40.89 -68.22
N SER A 656 28.01 -39.72 -68.32
CA SER A 656 27.12 -39.20 -69.40
C SER A 656 25.72 -39.81 -69.68
N THR A 657 24.72 -38.92 -69.89
CA THR A 657 24.30 -38.52 -71.26
C THR A 657 23.37 -37.29 -71.24
N GLU A 658 23.41 -36.50 -72.33
CA GLU A 658 22.83 -35.15 -72.46
C GLU A 658 21.40 -35.13 -73.05
N THR A 659 20.67 -34.02 -72.89
CA THR A 659 20.04 -33.29 -74.04
C THR A 659 19.53 -31.88 -73.68
N GLU A 660 19.86 -30.90 -74.53
CA GLU A 660 19.36 -29.50 -74.59
C GLU A 660 18.73 -29.25 -76.01
N PRO A 661 18.19 -28.07 -76.44
CA PRO A 661 18.29 -26.68 -75.93
C PRO A 661 16.98 -25.81 -75.93
N GLY A 662 17.09 -24.49 -75.66
CA GLY A 662 16.02 -23.45 -75.49
C GLY A 662 15.26 -22.91 -76.75
N PRO A 663 14.87 -21.60 -76.90
CA PRO A 663 15.40 -20.35 -76.28
C PRO A 663 14.34 -19.22 -75.91
N GLN A 664 14.81 -17.94 -75.84
CA GLN A 664 14.23 -16.68 -75.29
C GLN A 664 13.13 -15.91 -76.08
N SER A 665 12.42 -14.94 -75.43
CA SER A 665 12.15 -13.55 -75.95
C SER A 665 11.39 -12.58 -74.98
N GLU A 666 11.84 -11.32 -74.84
CA GLU A 666 11.06 -10.10 -74.45
C GLU A 666 10.76 -9.24 -75.73
N PRO A 667 10.34 -7.93 -75.79
CA PRO A 667 9.86 -6.91 -74.80
C PRO A 667 8.65 -6.01 -75.29
N GLU A 668 8.48 -4.77 -74.76
CA GLU A 668 7.67 -3.58 -75.22
C GLU A 668 6.12 -3.53 -74.95
N SER A 669 5.39 -2.40 -74.74
CA SER A 669 5.66 -0.95 -74.47
C SER A 669 4.39 -0.16 -73.98
N GLN A 670 4.55 1.12 -73.56
CA GLN A 670 3.59 2.18 -73.08
C GLN A 670 2.45 2.62 -74.08
N PRO A 671 1.52 3.62 -73.85
CA PRO A 671 1.43 4.74 -72.86
C PRO A 671 0.02 5.13 -72.27
N GLU A 672 -0.03 6.30 -71.59
CA GLU A 672 -1.14 7.16 -71.05
C GLU A 672 -2.19 7.68 -72.10
N PRO A 673 -3.39 8.25 -71.73
CA PRO A 673 -3.53 9.62 -71.14
C PRO A 673 -4.76 9.96 -70.23
N GLU A 674 -4.76 11.16 -69.61
CA GLU A 674 -5.91 11.90 -68.99
C GLU A 674 -6.81 12.65 -70.04
N PRO A 675 -7.73 13.65 -69.75
CA PRO A 675 -8.32 14.22 -68.50
C PRO A 675 -9.86 14.55 -68.55
N GLU A 676 -10.34 15.47 -67.67
CA GLU A 676 -11.64 16.22 -67.56
C GLU A 676 -12.68 15.73 -66.50
N SER A 677 -13.45 16.56 -65.76
CA SER A 677 -13.40 18.02 -65.45
C SER A 677 -14.32 18.45 -64.25
N VAL A 678 -13.81 19.34 -63.37
CA VAL A 678 -14.40 20.55 -62.70
C VAL A 678 -15.96 20.72 -62.71
N PRO A 679 -16.68 21.01 -61.57
CA PRO A 679 -16.61 22.35 -60.93
C PRO A 679 -16.89 22.51 -59.40
N ALA A 680 -16.67 23.75 -58.94
CA ALA A 680 -17.05 24.39 -57.66
C ALA A 680 -17.31 25.90 -57.94
N PRO A 681 -17.67 26.81 -56.99
CA PRO A 681 -18.24 26.68 -55.62
C PRO A 681 -19.54 27.54 -55.45
N GLU A 682 -19.82 28.10 -54.25
CA GLU A 682 -20.90 29.07 -53.86
C GLU A 682 -22.31 28.48 -53.59
N THR A 683 -23.19 28.98 -52.68
CA THR A 683 -23.20 30.10 -51.70
C THR A 683 -24.34 29.95 -50.63
N ILE A 684 -24.18 30.63 -49.47
CA ILE A 684 -25.22 31.33 -48.64
C ILE A 684 -26.31 30.55 -47.82
N GLU A 685 -26.46 31.03 -46.56
CA GLU A 685 -27.62 31.19 -45.64
C GLU A 685 -29.06 30.73 -46.07
N SER A 686 -30.06 30.47 -45.21
CA SER A 686 -30.29 30.59 -43.75
C SER A 686 -31.58 29.82 -43.36
N THR A 687 -31.78 29.50 -42.08
CA THR A 687 -33.08 29.70 -41.38
C THR A 687 -32.88 29.78 -39.86
N ASP A 688 -33.07 30.96 -39.27
CA ASP A 688 -33.57 31.13 -37.90
C ASP A 688 -35.11 31.33 -37.99
N PRO A 689 -35.91 31.06 -36.94
CA PRO A 689 -36.30 32.18 -36.08
C PRO A 689 -36.55 31.82 -34.59
N GLU A 690 -36.11 32.70 -33.69
CA GLU A 690 -36.95 33.75 -33.06
C GLU A 690 -36.73 34.02 -31.54
N GLN A 691 -36.47 35.30 -31.24
CA GLN A 691 -36.75 36.05 -30.00
C GLN A 691 -35.83 35.91 -28.76
N ASN A 692 -35.50 37.00 -28.03
CA ASN A 692 -35.53 38.45 -28.34
C ASN A 692 -34.78 39.23 -27.23
N SER A 693 -34.18 40.39 -27.59
CA SER A 693 -33.75 41.49 -26.70
C SER A 693 -32.67 41.22 -25.62
N ALA A 694 -31.64 42.05 -25.37
CA ALA A 694 -30.83 43.05 -26.07
C ALA A 694 -30.27 44.06 -25.03
N VAL A 695 -29.18 44.76 -25.40
CA VAL A 695 -28.65 46.00 -24.78
C VAL A 695 -27.66 45.86 -23.60
N LEU A 696 -26.39 45.73 -23.99
CA LEU A 696 -25.14 46.26 -23.38
C LEU A 696 -25.25 47.79 -23.05
N PRO A 697 -24.32 48.48 -22.32
CA PRO A 697 -22.86 48.23 -22.32
C PRO A 697 -22.04 48.61 -21.04
N GLU A 698 -20.72 48.54 -21.22
CA GLU A 698 -19.61 49.24 -20.52
C GLU A 698 -18.92 48.55 -19.33
N GLU A 699 -17.59 48.42 -19.47
CA GLU A 699 -16.61 48.21 -18.39
C GLU A 699 -16.55 49.45 -17.47
N PRO A 700 -15.93 49.37 -16.29
CA PRO A 700 -14.48 49.63 -16.27
C PRO A 700 -13.65 48.78 -15.28
N VAL A 701 -12.37 48.62 -15.65
CA VAL A 701 -11.16 48.61 -14.81
C VAL A 701 -11.35 48.98 -13.33
N GLU A 702 -10.86 48.14 -12.42
CA GLU A 702 -10.11 48.59 -11.23
C GLU A 702 -9.27 47.46 -10.56
N GLU A 703 -8.00 47.78 -10.33
CA GLU A 703 -7.05 47.22 -9.34
C GLU A 703 -6.43 48.48 -8.66
N PRO A 704 -5.81 48.42 -7.47
CA PRO A 704 -5.77 47.38 -6.42
C PRO A 704 -6.10 47.96 -5.01
N GLU A 705 -5.91 47.17 -3.93
CA GLU A 705 -5.17 47.53 -2.68
C GLU A 705 -5.61 46.73 -1.42
N ASP A 706 -4.58 46.20 -0.74
CA ASP A 706 -4.35 46.07 0.72
C ASP A 706 -5.30 45.36 1.71
N ALA A 707 -4.71 44.33 2.32
CA ALA A 707 -4.59 44.06 3.77
C ALA A 707 -5.85 43.83 4.65
N ILE A 708 -5.90 42.63 5.24
CA ILE A 708 -5.67 42.37 6.68
C ILE A 708 -5.12 40.95 6.85
#